data_AF-A0A517PPB2-F1
#
_entry.id   AF-A0A517PPB2-F1
#
_cell.length_a   1.000
_cell.length_b   1.000
_cell.length_c   1.000
_cell.angle_alpha   90.00
_cell.angle_beta   90.00
_cell.angle_gamma   90.00
#
_symmetry.space_group_name_H-M   'P 1'
#
loop_
_entity.id
_entity.type
_entity.pdbx_description
1 polymer ?
#
loop_
_entity_poly.entity_id
_entity_poly.type
_entity_poly.pdbx_seq_one_letter_code
_entity_poly.pdbx_strand_id
1 'polypeptide(L)'
;MMLKNGFSLVSGLLLLVSVTGCASMVEMKTIEQFAQAMEKEDIRKLKHHTTMKFSKVAFRDKSSLDDLKVLNIPTGEATIVEIKDVSENHKKVVVEVGKNKKKLLYELKKVTKTGEWVVDDIYINQKSKNLNVMKSVTEQMDLLVTIREFVDAWEDGNRDDILASTDGEFKETLEQLHPAFLAKLSQRIAGESSSTKRKRPDAQMDKDIAIIRISRRSGQMIITMKLNEGKWKATDVAVESREDGNHVKSAKKEAKMLLAVSNFLDAYNQADKVALKKFSADKFYQGSLNFGDLKVAPLPESQMAAADYELKVEDKLANFITQKDGKMVNLSLLKIESDEMDIPDQYLVEEVTLFQDHGKQQVTLTSLFSSRAITLLFNEALTKRDVKILGFSSTPDLNRRVWEQVNPNLVAQLPIDEIAQPGFEILDIDFNGSVTKVHARQGNLPLTYILRDHLGQLLVDDIELDLQGRPSSVKATLELLVQVQNYAYDMHENNIRNLQRHSTRDFNELVWRQVDRVPQIGFSIPELLMSRLTTMELNENQGYARLKLGDDQQGATVIIKRQHDEYVIDDIMIHSDKVASRYVSTKKELRLAMAADTGLLRNNQAVQATYTISNKTPSEERSTISIPEVEPAGFEVPQEEP
;
A
#
# COMPACT_ATOMS: atom_id res chain seq x y z
N MET A 1 24.01 62.70 70.50
CA MET A 1 24.77 63.86 70.00
C MET A 1 23.82 64.69 69.12
N MET A 2 23.54 65.92 69.57
CA MET A 2 22.95 67.08 68.86
C MET A 2 21.59 66.99 68.11
N LEU A 3 20.58 67.53 68.79
CA LEU A 3 19.55 68.52 68.35
C LEU A 3 19.54 69.01 66.88
N LYS A 4 18.35 69.04 66.25
CA LYS A 4 17.50 70.25 66.08
C LYS A 4 16.21 70.00 65.27
N ASN A 5 15.08 70.44 65.86
CA ASN A 5 13.90 71.16 65.34
C ASN A 5 13.17 70.64 64.08
N GLY A 6 11.84 70.55 63.99
CA GLY A 6 10.75 71.13 64.76
C GLY A 6 9.62 71.55 63.78
N PHE A 7 8.36 71.48 64.26
CA PHE A 7 7.05 71.74 63.60
C PHE A 7 6.34 70.54 62.93
N SER A 8 5.02 70.34 63.04
CA SER A 8 3.99 70.45 64.10
C SER A 8 2.63 70.24 63.39
N LEU A 9 1.85 69.28 63.88
CA LEU A 9 0.37 69.24 63.92
C LEU A 9 -0.48 69.35 62.62
N VAL A 10 -1.39 68.38 62.44
CA VAL A 10 -2.87 68.50 62.44
C VAL A 10 -3.51 67.45 61.52
N SER A 11 -4.42 66.66 62.11
CA SER A 11 -5.58 65.95 61.52
C SER A 11 -5.35 64.95 60.37
N GLY A 12 -6.04 63.83 60.32
CA GLY A 12 -7.17 63.37 61.12
C GLY A 12 -7.61 62.03 60.57
N LEU A 13 -7.77 61.08 61.48
CA LEU A 13 -8.50 59.86 61.28
C LEU A 13 -9.96 60.26 60.99
N LEU A 14 -10.44 60.05 59.77
CA LEU A 14 -11.87 60.00 59.48
C LEU A 14 -12.17 58.67 58.79
N LEU A 15 -12.90 57.82 59.51
CA LEU A 15 -13.66 56.72 58.94
C LEU A 15 -14.50 57.25 57.76
N LEU A 16 -14.36 56.60 56.61
CA LEU A 16 -15.40 56.54 55.59
C LEU A 16 -15.73 55.06 55.33
N VAL A 17 -16.57 54.53 56.23
CA VAL A 17 -17.45 53.40 55.94
C VAL A 17 -18.65 53.98 55.18
N SER A 18 -18.79 53.61 53.91
CA SER A 18 -19.94 53.72 52.96
C SER A 18 -19.34 54.06 51.58
N VAL A 19 -19.45 53.25 50.53
CA VAL A 19 -20.68 52.78 49.86
C VAL A 19 -20.39 51.45 49.14
N THR A 20 -20.90 50.33 49.62
CA THR A 20 -20.96 49.05 48.86
C THR A 20 -22.38 48.50 48.72
N GLY A 21 -23.40 49.26 49.13
CA GLY A 21 -24.80 48.81 49.16
C GLY A 21 -25.60 48.99 47.86
N CYS A 22 -25.18 49.86 46.94
CA CYS A 22 -25.87 50.09 45.66
C CYS A 22 -25.09 49.56 44.44
N ALA A 23 -23.76 49.38 44.57
CA ALA A 23 -22.88 48.95 43.49
C ALA A 23 -22.89 47.43 43.22
N SER A 24 -23.72 46.67 43.94
CA SER A 24 -23.98 45.25 43.68
C SER A 24 -25.42 44.97 43.29
N MET A 25 -26.36 45.91 43.50
CA MET A 25 -27.79 45.68 43.30
C MET A 25 -28.14 45.59 41.81
N VAL A 26 -27.48 46.39 40.96
CA VAL A 26 -27.70 46.38 39.50
C VAL A 26 -27.13 45.09 38.91
N GLU A 27 -25.90 44.74 39.30
CA GLU A 27 -25.19 43.53 38.91
C GLU A 27 -25.98 42.28 39.32
N MET A 28 -26.40 42.22 40.59
CA MET A 28 -27.18 41.10 41.10
C MET A 28 -28.51 40.97 40.37
N LYS A 29 -29.24 42.08 40.17
CA LYS A 29 -30.50 42.09 39.43
C LYS A 29 -30.32 41.58 37.99
N THR A 30 -29.29 42.04 37.28
CA THR A 30 -29.01 41.58 35.91
C THR A 30 -28.70 40.08 35.88
N ILE A 31 -27.87 39.59 36.81
CA ILE A 31 -27.50 38.17 36.90
C ILE A 31 -28.72 37.31 37.27
N GLU A 32 -29.53 37.71 38.24
CA GLU A 32 -30.75 37.01 38.66
C GLU A 32 -31.79 36.95 37.55
N GLN A 33 -32.00 38.05 36.81
CA GLN A 33 -32.92 38.07 35.68
C GLN A 33 -32.51 37.08 34.59
N PHE A 34 -31.21 37.03 34.28
CA PHE A 34 -30.67 36.05 33.34
C PHE A 34 -30.77 34.62 33.87
N ALA A 35 -30.40 34.36 35.13
CA ALA A 35 -30.47 33.05 35.76
C ALA A 35 -31.91 32.52 35.83
N GLN A 36 -32.87 33.36 36.20
CA GLN A 36 -34.29 32.99 36.20
C GLN A 36 -34.82 32.70 34.79
N ALA A 37 -34.36 33.44 33.77
CA ALA A 37 -34.73 33.16 32.38
C ALA A 37 -34.15 31.82 31.92
N MET A 38 -32.95 31.45 32.39
CA MET A 38 -32.33 30.16 32.14
C MET A 38 -33.10 29.02 32.83
N GLU A 39 -33.43 29.16 34.11
CA GLU A 39 -34.19 28.16 34.88
C GLU A 39 -35.59 27.92 34.32
N LYS A 40 -36.24 28.96 33.79
CA LYS A 40 -37.56 28.88 33.16
C LYS A 40 -37.53 28.47 31.69
N GLU A 41 -36.35 28.24 31.13
CA GLU A 41 -36.15 27.90 29.71
C GLU A 41 -36.79 28.94 28.76
N ASP A 42 -36.79 30.23 29.13
CA ASP A 42 -37.41 31.32 28.35
C ASP A 42 -36.40 31.98 27.41
N ILE A 43 -36.29 31.46 26.19
CA ILE A 43 -35.36 31.96 25.17
C ILE A 43 -35.58 33.44 24.83
N ARG A 44 -36.83 33.94 24.90
CA ARG A 44 -37.11 35.36 24.58
C ARG A 44 -36.52 36.27 25.64
N LYS A 45 -36.67 35.91 26.92
CA LYS A 45 -36.05 36.65 28.02
C LYS A 45 -34.54 36.52 28.04
N LEU A 46 -34.00 35.34 27.75
CA LEU A 46 -32.54 35.16 27.62
C LEU A 46 -31.96 36.07 26.55
N LYS A 47 -32.59 36.16 25.36
CA LYS A 47 -32.18 37.09 24.30
C LYS A 47 -32.31 38.57 24.70
N HIS A 48 -33.27 38.91 25.55
CA HIS A 48 -33.48 40.27 26.03
C HIS A 48 -32.43 40.69 27.09
N HIS A 49 -32.03 39.76 27.96
CA HIS A 49 -31.07 40.00 29.04
C HIS A 49 -29.61 39.71 28.65
N THR A 50 -29.33 39.56 27.35
CA THR A 50 -27.98 39.34 26.83
C THR A 50 -27.62 40.36 25.75
N THR A 51 -26.34 40.51 25.45
CA THR A 51 -25.91 41.33 24.32
C THR A 51 -26.36 40.74 22.99
N MET A 52 -26.45 41.59 21.96
CA MET A 52 -26.79 41.15 20.60
C MET A 52 -25.79 40.10 20.06
N LYS A 53 -24.52 40.20 20.46
CA LYS A 53 -23.47 39.22 20.12
C LYS A 53 -23.82 37.86 20.73
N PHE A 54 -24.01 37.80 22.05
CA PHE A 54 -24.38 36.57 22.75
C PHE A 54 -25.65 35.96 22.17
N SER A 55 -26.70 36.77 21.99
CA SER A 55 -28.00 36.34 21.44
C SER A 55 -27.90 35.75 20.04
N LYS A 56 -27.13 36.37 19.14
CA LYS A 56 -26.94 35.90 17.76
C LYS A 56 -26.01 34.68 17.63
N VAL A 57 -25.21 34.40 18.64
CA VAL A 57 -24.24 33.30 18.61
C VAL A 57 -24.80 32.11 19.40
N ALA A 58 -25.08 32.32 20.69
CA ALA A 58 -25.49 31.26 21.61
C ALA A 58 -26.96 30.86 21.49
N PHE A 59 -27.83 31.74 20.96
CA PHE A 59 -29.28 31.51 20.86
C PHE A 59 -29.81 31.67 19.43
N ARG A 60 -28.99 31.41 18.40
CA ARG A 60 -29.42 31.58 17.01
C ARG A 60 -30.53 30.63 16.59
N ASP A 61 -30.58 29.45 17.19
CA ASP A 61 -31.62 28.47 16.96
C ASP A 61 -32.57 28.30 18.17
N LYS A 62 -33.81 27.85 17.92
CA LYS A 62 -34.79 27.61 18.99
C LYS A 62 -34.38 26.45 19.90
N SER A 63 -33.66 25.47 19.37
CA SER A 63 -33.17 24.30 20.07
C SER A 63 -31.88 24.57 20.87
N SER A 64 -31.31 25.78 20.81
CA SER A 64 -30.15 26.18 21.63
C SER A 64 -30.36 26.02 23.14
N LEU A 65 -31.61 26.00 23.63
CA LEU A 65 -31.89 25.68 25.03
C LEU A 65 -31.48 24.26 25.42
N ASP A 66 -31.59 23.30 24.49
CA ASP A 66 -31.14 21.93 24.74
C ASP A 66 -29.61 21.83 24.77
N ASP A 67 -28.92 22.63 23.97
CA ASP A 67 -27.45 22.72 23.97
C ASP A 67 -26.93 23.39 25.24
N LEU A 68 -27.63 24.40 25.76
CA LEU A 68 -27.29 25.07 27.01
C LEU A 68 -27.29 24.08 28.20
N LYS A 69 -28.18 23.08 28.19
CA LYS A 69 -28.23 22.01 29.20
C LYS A 69 -26.99 21.11 29.17
N VAL A 70 -26.30 20.99 28.03
CA VAL A 70 -25.07 20.21 27.89
C VAL A 70 -23.92 20.85 28.69
N LEU A 71 -23.90 22.18 28.79
CA LEU A 71 -22.86 22.94 29.50
C LEU A 71 -22.94 22.83 31.02
N ASN A 72 -24.02 22.27 31.57
CA ASN A 72 -24.24 22.09 33.01
C ASN A 72 -23.94 23.36 33.83
N ILE A 73 -24.38 24.52 33.34
CA ILE A 73 -24.21 25.80 34.02
C ILE A 73 -24.90 25.70 35.39
N PRO A 74 -24.20 26.00 36.51
CA PRO A 74 -24.79 25.96 37.84
C PRO A 74 -25.99 26.92 37.95
N THR A 75 -27.09 26.42 38.51
CA THR A 75 -28.32 27.19 38.79
C THR A 75 -28.64 27.19 40.29
N GLY A 76 -29.50 28.10 40.74
CA GLY A 76 -29.84 28.33 42.15
C GLY A 76 -29.43 29.70 42.69
N GLU A 77 -29.52 29.87 44.03
CA GLU A 77 -29.24 31.14 44.70
C GLU A 77 -27.81 31.61 44.42
N ALA A 78 -27.69 32.86 43.97
CA ALA A 78 -26.45 33.49 43.53
C ALA A 78 -25.97 34.51 44.56
N THR A 79 -24.67 34.54 44.82
CA THR A 79 -24.02 35.54 45.70
C THR A 79 -22.81 36.15 44.99
N ILE A 80 -22.76 37.48 44.91
CA ILE A 80 -21.63 38.19 44.29
C ILE A 80 -20.43 38.13 45.24
N VAL A 81 -19.29 37.66 44.72
CA VAL A 81 -18.02 37.56 45.45
C VAL A 81 -17.09 38.71 45.11
N GLU A 82 -17.04 39.10 43.84
CA GLU A 82 -16.11 40.13 43.35
C GLU A 82 -16.73 40.90 42.19
N ILE A 83 -16.52 42.22 42.16
CA ILE A 83 -16.88 43.09 41.03
C ILE A 83 -15.62 43.85 40.62
N LYS A 84 -15.30 43.79 39.33
CA LYS A 84 -14.21 44.53 38.71
C LYS A 84 -14.76 45.38 37.57
N ASP A 85 -14.77 46.69 37.76
CA ASP A 85 -15.09 47.65 36.69
C ASP A 85 -13.93 47.67 35.68
N VAL A 86 -14.21 47.24 34.44
CA VAL A 86 -13.22 47.23 33.35
C VAL A 86 -13.26 48.56 32.59
N SER A 87 -14.45 49.13 32.43
CA SER A 87 -14.70 50.48 31.91
C SER A 87 -16.08 50.96 32.35
N GLU A 88 -16.47 52.20 32.03
CA GLU A 88 -17.80 52.75 32.36
C GLU A 88 -18.98 51.88 31.86
N ASN A 89 -18.77 51.11 30.79
CA ASN A 89 -19.80 50.29 30.14
C ASN A 89 -19.49 48.78 30.19
N HIS A 90 -18.49 48.34 30.96
CA HIS A 90 -18.09 46.93 31.03
C HIS A 90 -17.62 46.55 32.44
N LYS A 91 -18.21 45.49 33.00
CA LYS A 91 -17.88 44.95 34.32
C LYS A 91 -17.62 43.45 34.24
N LYS A 92 -16.74 42.96 35.10
CA LYS A 92 -16.49 41.54 35.36
C LYS A 92 -16.98 41.23 36.77
N VAL A 93 -17.89 40.27 36.92
CA VAL A 93 -18.53 39.94 38.19
C VAL A 93 -18.35 38.46 38.49
N VAL A 94 -17.68 38.13 39.58
CA VAL A 94 -17.53 36.75 40.06
C VAL A 94 -18.68 36.41 41.00
N VAL A 95 -19.37 35.31 40.74
CA VAL A 95 -20.57 34.88 41.45
C VAL A 95 -20.40 33.45 41.95
N GLU A 96 -20.79 33.20 43.19
CA GLU A 96 -20.96 31.84 43.74
C GLU A 96 -22.43 31.42 43.63
N VAL A 97 -22.69 30.30 42.96
CA VAL A 97 -24.03 29.79 42.69
C VAL A 97 -24.27 28.45 43.39
N GLY A 98 -25.42 28.36 44.06
CA GLY A 98 -25.97 27.14 44.67
C GLY A 98 -25.24 26.68 45.94
N LYS A 99 -25.72 25.58 46.53
CA LYS A 99 -25.22 25.06 47.83
C LYS A 99 -23.73 24.71 47.83
N ASN A 100 -23.19 24.31 46.66
CA ASN A 100 -21.78 23.95 46.49
C ASN A 100 -20.89 25.15 46.15
N LYS A 101 -21.44 26.38 46.16
CA LYS A 101 -20.72 27.64 45.90
C LYS A 101 -19.84 27.58 44.65
N LYS A 102 -20.40 27.09 43.54
CA LYS A 102 -19.66 27.00 42.27
C LYS A 102 -19.43 28.41 41.74
N LYS A 103 -18.17 28.73 41.40
CA LYS A 103 -17.79 30.05 40.89
C LYS A 103 -18.03 30.19 39.39
N LEU A 104 -18.69 31.27 39.00
CA LEU A 104 -18.90 31.73 37.63
C LEU A 104 -18.36 33.15 37.49
N LEU A 105 -17.85 33.51 36.32
CA LEU A 105 -17.51 34.90 36.00
C LEU A 105 -18.49 35.39 34.93
N TYR A 106 -19.24 36.43 35.24
CA TYR A 106 -20.10 37.13 34.30
C TYR A 106 -19.36 38.34 33.76
N GLU A 107 -19.39 38.53 32.44
CA GLU A 107 -19.09 39.81 31.80
C GLU A 107 -20.41 40.53 31.56
N LEU A 108 -20.53 41.74 32.11
CA LEU A 108 -21.72 42.57 31.95
C LEU A 108 -21.37 43.78 31.08
N LYS A 109 -22.24 44.11 30.13
CA LYS A 109 -22.11 45.33 29.31
C LYS A 109 -23.34 46.20 29.40
N LYS A 110 -23.11 47.51 29.37
CA LYS A 110 -24.18 48.50 29.32
C LYS A 110 -24.60 48.72 27.87
N VAL A 111 -25.88 48.51 27.57
CA VAL A 111 -26.46 48.75 26.25
C VAL A 111 -26.55 50.25 26.02
N THR A 112 -25.86 50.77 25.01
CA THR A 112 -25.79 52.23 24.75
C THR A 112 -27.13 52.87 24.45
N LYS A 113 -28.09 52.14 23.88
CA LYS A 113 -29.42 52.66 23.54
C LYS A 113 -30.39 52.75 24.72
N THR A 114 -30.38 51.77 25.63
CA THR A 114 -31.33 51.69 26.75
C THR A 114 -30.71 52.06 28.09
N GLY A 115 -29.38 52.08 28.17
CA GLY A 115 -28.64 52.28 29.42
C GLY A 115 -28.67 51.08 30.36
N GLU A 116 -29.30 49.98 29.96
CA GLU A 116 -29.47 48.77 30.77
C GLU A 116 -28.20 47.91 30.77
N TRP A 117 -27.91 47.26 31.90
CA TRP A 117 -26.86 46.26 32.01
C TRP A 117 -27.39 44.89 31.63
N VAL A 118 -26.69 44.23 30.70
CA VAL A 118 -27.01 42.89 30.21
C VAL A 118 -25.78 41.99 30.26
N VAL A 119 -25.99 40.67 30.22
CA VAL A 119 -24.91 39.69 30.18
C VAL A 119 -24.27 39.68 28.78
N ASP A 120 -22.98 39.93 28.71
CA ASP A 120 -22.19 39.82 27.48
C ASP A 120 -21.57 38.44 27.30
N ASP A 121 -21.12 37.81 28.39
CA ASP A 121 -20.66 36.43 28.40
C ASP A 121 -20.63 35.85 29.83
N ILE A 122 -20.46 34.54 29.91
CA ILE A 122 -20.32 33.79 31.16
C ILE A 122 -19.15 32.84 31.00
N TYR A 123 -18.28 32.79 32.00
CA TYR A 123 -17.15 31.89 32.00
C TYR A 123 -17.32 30.88 33.13
N ILE A 124 -17.20 29.60 32.75
CA ILE A 124 -17.35 28.47 33.67
C ILE A 124 -16.00 27.76 33.84
N ASN A 125 -15.68 27.40 35.08
CA ASN A 125 -14.50 26.60 35.38
C ASN A 125 -14.73 25.15 34.97
N GLN A 126 -13.91 24.64 34.04
CA GLN A 126 -13.88 23.25 33.63
C GLN A 126 -12.53 22.63 33.97
N LYS A 127 -12.55 21.41 34.51
CA LYS A 127 -11.35 20.59 34.71
C LYS A 127 -10.99 19.92 33.40
N SER A 128 -9.80 20.19 32.88
CA SER A 128 -9.21 19.49 31.73
C SER A 128 -7.81 19.03 32.09
N LYS A 129 -7.54 17.72 32.04
CA LYS A 129 -6.22 17.10 32.28
C LYS A 129 -5.42 17.76 33.44
N ASN A 130 -6.03 17.84 34.62
CA ASN A 130 -5.48 18.44 35.87
C ASN A 130 -5.32 19.97 35.91
N LEU A 131 -5.75 20.71 34.89
CA LEU A 131 -5.80 22.18 34.87
C LEU A 131 -7.26 22.65 34.98
N ASN A 132 -7.49 23.71 35.76
CA ASN A 132 -8.76 24.43 35.75
C ASN A 132 -8.67 25.52 34.68
N VAL A 133 -9.52 25.41 33.65
CA VAL A 133 -9.60 26.41 32.58
C VAL A 133 -10.97 27.06 32.63
N MET A 134 -11.00 28.39 32.57
CA MET A 134 -12.24 29.14 32.40
C MET A 134 -12.60 29.20 30.92
N LYS A 135 -13.77 28.71 30.55
CA LYS A 135 -14.24 28.74 29.16
C LYS A 135 -15.48 29.61 29.01
N SER A 136 -15.53 30.38 27.92
CA SER A 136 -16.71 31.17 27.52
C SER A 136 -17.89 30.24 27.22
N VAL A 137 -19.08 30.60 27.74
CA VAL A 137 -20.34 29.93 27.42
C VAL A 137 -20.75 30.28 26.00
N THR A 138 -20.55 31.53 25.55
CA THR A 138 -20.89 31.94 24.19
C THR A 138 -20.14 31.12 23.14
N GLU A 139 -18.83 30.94 23.31
CA GLU A 139 -18.00 30.15 22.37
C GLU A 139 -18.37 28.67 22.37
N GLN A 140 -18.62 28.10 23.55
CA GLN A 140 -19.07 26.71 23.64
C GLN A 140 -20.45 26.51 23.02
N MET A 141 -21.36 27.45 23.20
CA MET A 141 -22.68 27.42 22.57
C MET A 141 -22.61 27.55 21.06
N ASP A 142 -21.74 28.43 20.54
CA ASP A 142 -21.51 28.55 19.10
C ASP A 142 -21.11 27.21 18.48
N LEU A 143 -20.15 26.54 19.11
CA LEU A 143 -19.69 25.23 18.67
C LEU A 143 -20.81 24.18 18.75
N LEU A 144 -21.54 24.09 19.86
CA LEU A 144 -22.65 23.14 20.03
C LEU A 144 -23.75 23.31 19.00
N VAL A 145 -24.16 24.54 18.72
CA VAL A 145 -25.18 24.82 17.70
C VAL A 145 -24.64 24.50 16.30
N THR A 146 -23.38 24.84 16.02
CA THR A 146 -22.75 24.50 14.73
C THR A 146 -22.64 22.98 14.53
N ILE A 147 -22.35 22.21 15.58
CA ILE A 147 -22.34 20.75 15.52
C ILE A 147 -23.72 20.21 15.14
N ARG A 148 -24.79 20.77 15.69
CA ARG A 148 -26.16 20.35 15.35
C ARG A 148 -26.48 20.67 13.89
N GLU A 149 -26.23 21.90 13.46
CA GLU A 149 -26.41 22.31 12.05
C GLU A 149 -25.61 21.41 11.10
N PHE A 150 -24.39 21.02 11.48
CA PHE A 150 -23.59 20.06 10.74
C PHE A 150 -24.26 18.67 10.69
N VAL A 151 -24.69 18.12 11.83
CA VAL A 151 -25.33 16.80 11.87
C VAL A 151 -26.62 16.81 11.04
N ASP A 152 -27.44 17.84 11.17
CA ASP A 152 -28.70 18.00 10.44
C ASP A 152 -28.43 18.07 8.92
N ALA A 153 -27.45 18.89 8.47
CA ALA A 153 -27.09 19.00 7.06
C ALA A 153 -26.66 17.64 6.45
N TRP A 154 -25.92 16.83 7.20
CA TRP A 154 -25.46 15.53 6.76
C TRP A 154 -26.53 14.44 6.84
N GLU A 155 -27.46 14.52 7.81
CA GLU A 155 -28.64 13.64 7.92
C GLU A 155 -29.65 13.93 6.81
N ASP A 156 -29.90 15.20 6.48
CA ASP A 156 -30.79 15.61 5.39
C ASP A 156 -30.19 15.33 4.00
N GLY A 157 -28.86 15.29 3.91
CA GLY A 157 -28.14 15.02 2.66
C GLY A 157 -28.19 16.16 1.65
N ASN A 158 -28.59 17.37 2.06
CA ASN A 158 -28.63 18.53 1.20
C ASN A 158 -27.20 19.00 0.87
N ARG A 159 -26.89 19.07 -0.43
CA ARG A 159 -25.55 19.45 -0.91
C ARG A 159 -25.12 20.83 -0.42
N ASP A 160 -25.99 21.84 -0.54
CA ASP A 160 -25.62 23.23 -0.24
C ASP A 160 -25.34 23.38 1.27
N ASP A 161 -26.11 22.70 2.11
CA ASP A 161 -25.92 22.71 3.56
C ASP A 161 -24.67 21.94 4.00
N ILE A 162 -24.35 20.81 3.35
CA ILE A 162 -23.10 20.07 3.56
C ILE A 162 -21.89 20.94 3.17
N LEU A 163 -21.94 21.59 2.01
CA LEU A 163 -20.87 22.49 1.55
C LEU A 163 -20.77 23.74 2.42
N ALA A 164 -21.89 24.24 2.93
CA ALA A 164 -21.90 25.37 3.85
C ALA A 164 -21.32 25.00 5.22
N SER A 165 -21.42 23.75 5.67
CA SER A 165 -20.93 23.29 6.98
C SER A 165 -19.46 22.83 6.98
N THR A 166 -18.81 22.77 5.82
CA THR A 166 -17.41 22.34 5.61
C THR A 166 -16.51 23.50 5.16
N ASP A 167 -15.19 23.33 5.27
CA ASP A 167 -14.21 24.34 4.81
C ASP A 167 -12.90 23.71 4.30
N GLY A 168 -12.08 24.53 3.65
CA GLY A 168 -10.78 24.17 3.07
C GLY A 168 -10.87 23.06 2.02
N GLU A 169 -9.81 22.25 1.94
CA GLU A 169 -9.70 21.16 0.97
C GLU A 169 -10.84 20.14 1.08
N PHE A 170 -11.44 19.96 2.27
CA PHE A 170 -12.58 19.06 2.41
C PHE A 170 -13.79 19.56 1.62
N LYS A 171 -14.14 20.85 1.78
CA LYS A 171 -15.21 21.48 1.01
C LYS A 171 -14.92 21.46 -0.50
N GLU A 172 -13.72 21.83 -0.91
CA GLU A 172 -13.31 21.84 -2.32
C GLU A 172 -13.46 20.46 -2.98
N THR A 173 -13.13 19.40 -2.25
CA THR A 173 -13.29 18.02 -2.73
C THR A 173 -14.77 17.65 -2.86
N LEU A 174 -15.60 17.98 -1.87
CA LEU A 174 -17.05 17.70 -1.90
C LEU A 174 -17.77 18.50 -3.00
N GLU A 175 -17.31 19.71 -3.29
CA GLU A 175 -17.85 20.57 -4.35
C GLU A 175 -17.58 20.04 -5.76
N GLN A 176 -16.48 19.31 -5.95
CA GLN A 176 -16.18 18.64 -7.23
C GLN A 176 -16.83 17.26 -7.33
N LEU A 177 -17.18 16.65 -6.19
CA LEU A 177 -17.73 15.31 -6.16
C LEU A 177 -19.14 15.26 -6.78
N HIS A 178 -19.36 14.25 -7.64
CA HIS A 178 -20.65 14.02 -8.27
C HIS A 178 -21.76 13.88 -7.21
N PRO A 179 -22.96 14.48 -7.40
CA PRO A 179 -24.01 14.51 -6.38
C PRO A 179 -24.41 13.13 -5.82
N ALA A 180 -24.42 12.11 -6.66
CA ALA A 180 -24.75 10.74 -6.23
C ALA A 180 -23.72 10.16 -5.25
N PHE A 181 -22.42 10.40 -5.46
CA PHE A 181 -21.38 9.99 -4.52
C PHE A 181 -21.49 10.76 -3.20
N LEU A 182 -21.75 12.06 -3.26
CA LEU A 182 -21.95 12.88 -2.07
C LEU A 182 -23.13 12.38 -1.24
N ALA A 183 -24.26 12.07 -1.87
CA ALA A 183 -25.46 11.57 -1.19
C ALA A 183 -25.22 10.22 -0.50
N LYS A 184 -24.52 9.29 -1.14
CA LYS A 184 -24.18 8.00 -0.52
C LYS A 184 -23.15 8.14 0.60
N LEU A 185 -22.15 9.01 0.42
CA LEU A 185 -21.17 9.33 1.47
C LEU A 185 -21.86 9.98 2.68
N SER A 186 -22.77 10.93 2.46
CA SER A 186 -23.52 11.58 3.54
C SER A 186 -24.40 10.58 4.28
N GLN A 187 -25.08 9.68 3.57
CA GLN A 187 -25.87 8.61 4.17
C GLN A 187 -25.02 7.67 5.03
N ARG A 188 -23.81 7.28 4.59
CA ARG A 188 -22.89 6.46 5.41
C ARG A 188 -22.44 7.21 6.67
N ILE A 189 -22.15 8.50 6.54
CA ILE A 189 -21.70 9.32 7.67
C ILE A 189 -22.82 9.57 8.67
N ALA A 190 -24.02 9.91 8.21
CA ALA A 190 -25.23 10.07 9.03
C ALA A 190 -25.70 8.74 9.67
N GLY A 191 -25.66 7.65 8.90
CA GLY A 191 -26.18 6.31 9.19
C GLY A 191 -27.66 6.28 9.57
N GLU A 192 -28.10 5.25 10.30
CA GLU A 192 -29.49 5.15 10.73
C GLU A 192 -29.89 6.34 11.60
N SER A 193 -30.89 7.11 11.14
CA SER A 193 -31.49 8.20 11.91
C SER A 193 -32.09 7.64 13.20
N SER A 194 -31.40 7.86 14.32
CA SER A 194 -31.96 7.58 15.63
C SER A 194 -32.89 8.74 15.99
N SER A 195 -34.19 8.48 16.05
CA SER A 195 -35.14 9.48 16.54
C SER A 195 -34.72 10.00 17.94
N THR A 196 -34.30 11.27 17.95
CA THR A 196 -34.59 12.27 19.00
C THR A 196 -34.37 11.91 20.48
N LYS A 197 -33.33 11.14 20.81
CA LYS A 197 -32.75 11.17 22.18
C LYS A 197 -31.34 11.73 22.16
N ARG A 198 -31.28 13.08 22.24
CA ARG A 198 -30.14 13.94 22.64
C ARG A 198 -28.77 13.25 22.53
N LYS A 199 -28.22 13.19 21.31
CA LYS A 199 -26.80 12.91 21.11
C LYS A 199 -26.03 14.03 21.82
N ARG A 200 -25.38 13.76 22.96
CA ARG A 200 -24.58 14.75 23.69
C ARG A 200 -23.18 14.78 23.07
N PRO A 201 -22.79 15.85 22.37
CA PRO A 201 -21.43 15.96 21.86
C PRO A 201 -20.44 16.16 23.03
N ASP A 202 -19.34 15.44 22.99
CA ASP A 202 -18.14 15.69 23.81
C ASP A 202 -17.14 16.48 22.96
N ALA A 203 -16.97 17.76 23.27
CA ALA A 203 -16.13 18.67 22.48
C ALA A 203 -14.85 19.04 23.24
N GLN A 204 -13.71 18.79 22.58
CA GLN A 204 -12.40 19.26 23.00
C GLN A 204 -12.01 20.41 22.08
N MET A 205 -11.83 21.60 22.65
CA MET A 205 -11.54 22.83 21.93
C MET A 205 -10.19 23.39 22.36
N ASP A 206 -9.34 23.74 21.39
CA ASP A 206 -8.07 24.42 21.59
C ASP A 206 -7.90 25.52 20.52
N LYS A 207 -7.89 26.79 20.96
CA LYS A 207 -7.78 28.00 20.13
C LYS A 207 -8.72 28.02 18.92
N ASP A 208 -8.26 27.53 17.78
CA ASP A 208 -8.92 27.54 16.48
C ASP A 208 -9.31 26.13 15.99
N ILE A 209 -9.11 25.09 16.79
CA ILE A 209 -9.43 23.70 16.44
C ILE A 209 -10.37 23.11 17.50
N ALA A 210 -11.36 22.35 17.03
CA ALA A 210 -12.23 21.55 17.87
C ALA A 210 -12.30 20.10 17.36
N ILE A 211 -12.25 19.16 18.29
CA ILE A 211 -12.50 17.73 18.05
C ILE A 211 -13.75 17.35 18.83
N ILE A 212 -14.77 16.90 18.11
CA ILE A 212 -16.10 16.62 18.65
C ILE A 212 -16.36 15.14 18.53
N ARG A 213 -16.75 14.49 19.62
CA ARG A 213 -17.18 13.08 19.62
C ARG A 213 -18.66 12.99 19.89
N ILE A 214 -19.38 12.27 19.05
CA ILE A 214 -20.83 12.08 19.13
C ILE A 214 -21.11 10.59 19.17
N SER A 215 -21.67 10.11 20.27
CA SER A 215 -22.07 8.71 20.40
C SER A 215 -23.22 8.36 19.45
N ARG A 216 -23.13 7.19 18.83
CA ARG A 216 -24.11 6.62 17.90
C ARG A 216 -24.49 5.21 18.34
N ARG A 217 -25.61 4.70 17.84
CA ARG A 217 -26.05 3.32 18.14
C ARG A 217 -25.00 2.28 17.71
N SER A 218 -24.43 2.47 16.52
CA SER A 218 -23.43 1.59 15.93
C SER A 218 -21.99 1.92 16.33
N GLY A 219 -21.73 3.02 17.06
CA GLY A 219 -20.38 3.40 17.47
C GLY A 219 -20.24 4.89 17.80
N GLN A 220 -19.35 5.62 17.11
CA GLN A 220 -19.14 7.05 17.33
C GLN A 220 -18.83 7.82 16.06
N MET A 221 -19.24 9.08 16.00
CA MET A 221 -18.81 10.04 14.98
C MET A 221 -17.82 11.02 15.62
N ILE A 222 -16.73 11.29 14.90
CA ILE A 222 -15.69 12.22 15.31
C ILE A 222 -15.60 13.32 14.25
N ILE A 223 -15.89 14.56 14.63
CA ILE A 223 -15.84 15.71 13.72
C ILE A 223 -14.62 16.54 14.10
N THR A 224 -13.78 16.86 13.12
CA THR A 224 -12.71 17.84 13.29
C THR A 224 -13.17 19.15 12.67
N MET A 225 -13.19 20.22 13.47
CA MET A 225 -13.59 21.55 13.03
C MET A 225 -12.48 22.55 13.23
N LYS A 226 -12.43 23.56 12.35
CA LYS A 226 -11.55 24.71 12.46
C LYS A 226 -12.38 26.00 12.55
N LEU A 227 -11.93 26.94 13.36
CA LEU A 227 -12.48 28.29 13.44
C LEU A 227 -11.82 29.14 12.37
N ASN A 228 -12.58 29.48 11.32
CA ASN A 228 -12.12 30.35 10.25
C ASN A 228 -13.09 31.52 10.09
N GLU A 229 -12.56 32.75 9.99
CA GLU A 229 -13.36 33.99 9.91
C GLU A 229 -14.48 34.09 10.98
N GLY A 230 -14.21 33.58 12.19
CA GLY A 230 -15.18 33.58 13.30
C GLY A 230 -16.33 32.58 13.16
N LYS A 231 -16.21 31.57 12.29
CA LYS A 231 -17.18 30.47 12.14
C LYS A 231 -16.49 29.12 12.24
N TRP A 232 -17.09 28.21 12.99
CA TRP A 232 -16.66 26.81 13.01
C TRP A 232 -17.10 26.10 11.73
N LYS A 233 -16.18 25.37 11.11
CA LYS A 233 -16.46 24.55 9.92
C LYS A 233 -15.74 23.22 10.01
N ALA A 234 -16.37 22.16 9.54
CA ALA A 234 -15.77 20.83 9.52
C ALA A 234 -14.68 20.74 8.47
N THR A 235 -13.52 20.22 8.86
CA THR A 235 -12.37 19.96 7.98
C THR A 235 -12.14 18.46 7.76
N ASP A 236 -12.72 17.60 8.62
CA ASP A 236 -12.81 16.16 8.40
C ASP A 236 -13.87 15.53 9.32
N VAL A 237 -14.31 14.32 8.98
CA VAL A 237 -15.29 13.53 9.74
C VAL A 237 -14.87 12.07 9.73
N ALA A 238 -14.86 11.41 10.88
CA ALA A 238 -14.68 9.98 11.00
C ALA A 238 -15.91 9.34 11.64
N VAL A 239 -16.20 8.10 11.25
CA VAL A 239 -17.25 7.26 11.83
C VAL A 239 -16.63 5.93 12.21
N GLU A 240 -16.62 5.65 13.51
CA GLU A 240 -16.34 4.32 14.01
C GLU A 240 -17.66 3.57 14.12
N SER A 241 -17.75 2.43 13.43
CA SER A 241 -18.88 1.52 13.48
C SER A 241 -18.44 0.14 13.94
N ARG A 242 -19.29 -0.53 14.71
CA ARG A 242 -19.20 -1.96 15.05
C ARG A 242 -19.75 -2.87 13.96
N GLU A 243 -20.52 -2.29 13.03
CA GLU A 243 -20.98 -2.97 11.82
C GLU A 243 -19.91 -2.83 10.74
N ASP A 244 -19.47 -3.96 10.19
CA ASP A 244 -18.50 -4.03 9.11
C ASP A 244 -18.99 -3.24 7.87
N GLY A 245 -18.09 -2.54 7.19
CA GLY A 245 -18.40 -1.72 6.00
C GLY A 245 -18.92 -0.30 6.29
N ASN A 246 -19.41 -0.03 7.50
CA ASN A 246 -19.90 1.29 7.93
C ASN A 246 -18.84 2.15 8.62
N HIS A 247 -17.61 1.65 8.76
CA HIS A 247 -16.49 2.40 9.30
C HIS A 247 -15.92 3.37 8.26
N VAL A 248 -15.77 4.65 8.62
CA VAL A 248 -15.19 5.71 7.81
C VAL A 248 -14.04 6.33 8.61
N LYS A 249 -12.79 6.09 8.21
CA LYS A 249 -11.64 6.65 8.93
C LYS A 249 -11.51 8.17 8.74
N SER A 250 -11.87 8.65 7.55
CA SER A 250 -11.80 10.06 7.17
C SER A 250 -12.67 10.28 5.93
N ALA A 251 -13.76 11.03 6.09
CA ALA A 251 -14.67 11.43 5.03
C ALA A 251 -13.94 12.27 3.98
N LYS A 252 -12.98 13.09 4.40
CA LYS A 252 -12.13 13.85 3.48
C LYS A 252 -11.32 12.93 2.57
N LYS A 253 -10.67 11.91 3.12
CA LYS A 253 -9.89 10.95 2.33
C LYS A 253 -10.77 10.11 1.42
N GLU A 254 -11.91 9.62 1.91
CA GLU A 254 -12.86 8.88 1.08
C GLU A 254 -13.42 9.74 -0.06
N ALA A 255 -13.78 11.01 0.20
CA ALA A 255 -14.23 11.92 -0.84
C ALA A 255 -13.18 12.11 -1.95
N LYS A 256 -11.88 12.19 -1.59
CA LYS A 256 -10.79 12.25 -2.58
C LYS A 256 -10.68 10.98 -3.42
N MET A 257 -10.80 9.80 -2.80
CA MET A 257 -10.80 8.52 -3.52
C MET A 257 -11.98 8.47 -4.50
N LEU A 258 -13.18 8.82 -4.05
CA LEU A 258 -14.38 8.83 -4.89
C LEU A 258 -14.28 9.84 -6.03
N LEU A 259 -13.66 11.00 -5.79
CA LEU A 259 -13.40 11.99 -6.84
C LEU A 259 -12.42 11.44 -7.90
N ALA A 260 -11.35 10.76 -7.48
CA ALA A 260 -10.43 10.11 -8.41
C ALA A 260 -11.12 9.03 -9.26
N VAL A 261 -11.97 8.19 -8.64
CA VAL A 261 -12.79 7.20 -9.35
C VAL A 261 -13.75 7.86 -10.34
N SER A 262 -14.48 8.90 -9.91
CA SER A 262 -15.44 9.60 -10.77
C SER A 262 -14.73 10.16 -12.00
N ASN A 263 -13.63 10.88 -11.80
CA ASN A 263 -12.86 11.49 -12.88
C ASN A 263 -12.24 10.44 -13.82
N PHE A 264 -11.78 9.30 -13.28
CA PHE A 264 -11.31 8.19 -14.09
C PHE A 264 -12.42 7.59 -14.95
N LEU A 265 -13.59 7.29 -14.37
CA LEU A 265 -14.73 6.73 -15.10
C LEU A 265 -15.25 7.69 -16.16
N ASP A 266 -15.34 8.99 -15.86
CA ASP A 266 -15.76 10.00 -16.83
C ASP A 266 -14.76 10.09 -18.00
N ALA A 267 -13.46 10.15 -17.70
CA ALA A 267 -12.41 10.15 -18.72
C ALA A 267 -12.41 8.88 -19.57
N TYR A 268 -12.65 7.72 -18.95
CA TYR A 268 -12.72 6.43 -19.65
C TYR A 268 -13.89 6.38 -20.62
N ASN A 269 -15.09 6.75 -20.16
CA ASN A 269 -16.31 6.73 -20.97
C ASN A 269 -16.28 7.76 -22.10
N GLN A 270 -15.55 8.87 -21.93
CA GLN A 270 -15.32 9.88 -22.97
C GLN A 270 -14.14 9.55 -23.89
N ALA A 271 -13.41 8.45 -23.62
CA ALA A 271 -12.17 8.09 -24.28
C ALA A 271 -11.08 9.19 -24.25
N ASP A 272 -11.07 10.02 -23.21
CA ASP A 272 -10.07 11.08 -23.02
C ASP A 272 -8.77 10.50 -22.43
N LYS A 273 -7.84 10.14 -23.31
CA LYS A 273 -6.53 9.61 -22.94
C LYS A 273 -5.68 10.61 -22.14
N VAL A 274 -5.90 11.92 -22.29
CA VAL A 274 -5.12 12.94 -21.57
C VAL A 274 -5.60 13.03 -20.13
N ALA A 275 -6.91 13.02 -19.91
CA ALA A 275 -7.49 12.97 -18.57
C ALA A 275 -7.18 11.64 -17.88
N LEU A 276 -7.29 10.50 -18.58
CA LEU A 276 -6.94 9.19 -18.01
C LEU A 276 -5.53 9.15 -17.43
N LYS A 277 -4.56 9.76 -18.10
CA LYS A 277 -3.17 9.84 -17.59
C LYS A 277 -3.07 10.53 -16.22
N LYS A 278 -3.95 11.48 -15.91
CA LYS A 278 -3.93 12.22 -14.63
C LYS A 278 -4.53 11.44 -13.47
N PHE A 279 -5.42 10.49 -13.76
CA PHE A 279 -6.21 9.75 -12.78
C PHE A 279 -5.86 8.26 -12.72
N SER A 280 -4.81 7.84 -13.42
CA SER A 280 -4.31 6.47 -13.38
C SER A 280 -2.83 6.44 -13.05
N ALA A 281 -2.37 5.34 -12.44
CA ALA A 281 -0.96 5.11 -12.20
C ALA A 281 -0.20 5.05 -13.53
N ASP A 282 1.02 5.60 -13.59
CA ASP A 282 1.80 5.70 -14.83
C ASP A 282 1.98 4.35 -15.53
N LYS A 283 2.23 3.29 -14.76
CA LYS A 283 2.42 1.94 -15.32
C LYS A 283 1.14 1.40 -15.95
N PHE A 284 0.00 1.57 -15.29
CA PHE A 284 -1.30 1.17 -15.83
C PHE A 284 -1.65 1.96 -17.09
N TYR A 285 -1.38 3.27 -17.08
CA TYR A 285 -1.61 4.10 -18.25
C TYR A 285 -0.75 3.65 -19.44
N GLN A 286 0.56 3.58 -19.26
CA GLN A 286 1.50 3.27 -20.35
C GLN A 286 1.37 1.82 -20.82
N GLY A 287 1.14 0.89 -19.90
CA GLY A 287 1.06 -0.54 -20.18
C GLY A 287 -0.29 -1.00 -20.72
N SER A 288 -1.33 -0.16 -20.67
CA SER A 288 -2.69 -0.57 -21.03
C SER A 288 -3.50 0.58 -21.64
N LEU A 289 -3.84 1.59 -20.84
CA LEU A 289 -4.86 2.57 -21.23
C LEU A 289 -4.44 3.45 -22.41
N ASN A 290 -3.15 3.73 -22.60
CA ASN A 290 -2.67 4.66 -23.63
C ASN A 290 -3.01 4.16 -25.05
N PHE A 291 -2.84 2.86 -25.29
CA PHE A 291 -3.05 2.24 -26.61
C PHE A 291 -4.28 1.33 -26.68
N GLY A 292 -4.89 0.96 -25.55
CA GLY A 292 -6.06 0.08 -25.50
C GLY A 292 -7.32 0.70 -26.14
N ASP A 293 -8.08 -0.12 -26.85
CA ASP A 293 -9.43 0.25 -27.31
C ASP A 293 -10.44 0.09 -26.18
N LEU A 294 -10.79 1.23 -25.55
CA LEU A 294 -11.64 1.28 -24.37
C LEU A 294 -13.07 0.75 -24.64
N LYS A 295 -13.48 0.68 -25.91
CA LYS A 295 -14.81 0.17 -26.30
C LYS A 295 -14.93 -1.33 -26.11
N VAL A 296 -13.82 -2.06 -26.09
CA VAL A 296 -13.80 -3.52 -25.88
C VAL A 296 -14.25 -3.89 -24.46
N ALA A 297 -14.03 -2.99 -23.48
CA ALA A 297 -14.46 -3.16 -22.10
C ALA A 297 -15.20 -1.91 -21.60
N PRO A 298 -16.52 -1.80 -21.82
CA PRO A 298 -17.30 -0.69 -21.31
C PRO A 298 -17.32 -0.70 -19.77
N LEU A 299 -17.06 0.45 -19.16
CA LEU A 299 -17.17 0.67 -17.72
C LEU A 299 -18.50 1.36 -17.38
N PRO A 300 -18.97 1.31 -16.12
CA PRO A 300 -20.14 2.08 -15.71
C PRO A 300 -19.87 3.59 -15.79
N GLU A 301 -20.92 4.36 -16.09
CA GLU A 301 -20.89 5.80 -15.90
C GLU A 301 -20.72 6.13 -14.41
N SER A 302 -20.03 7.22 -14.10
CA SER A 302 -19.77 7.64 -12.71
C SER A 302 -21.05 7.74 -11.87
N GLN A 303 -22.12 8.29 -12.44
CA GLN A 303 -23.42 8.38 -11.79
C GLN A 303 -24.03 7.01 -11.47
N MET A 304 -23.92 6.03 -12.39
CA MET A 304 -24.42 4.68 -12.17
C MET A 304 -23.58 3.95 -11.12
N ALA A 305 -22.25 4.10 -11.20
CA ALA A 305 -21.32 3.50 -10.24
C ALA A 305 -21.59 4.00 -8.81
N ALA A 306 -21.97 5.26 -8.65
CA ALA A 306 -22.29 5.86 -7.36
C ALA A 306 -23.51 5.25 -6.65
N ALA A 307 -24.45 4.64 -7.36
CA ALA A 307 -25.66 4.08 -6.77
C ALA A 307 -25.34 2.90 -5.83
N ASP A 308 -24.49 1.98 -6.28
CA ASP A 308 -24.27 0.70 -5.58
C ASP A 308 -22.79 0.34 -5.40
N TYR A 309 -21.95 1.33 -5.09
CA TYR A 309 -20.54 1.04 -4.78
C TYR A 309 -20.30 0.54 -3.35
N GLU A 310 -19.27 -0.29 -3.19
CA GLU A 310 -18.56 -0.54 -1.94
C GLU A 310 -17.14 0.04 -2.04
N LEU A 311 -16.64 0.65 -0.96
CA LEU A 311 -15.27 1.15 -0.88
C LEU A 311 -14.56 0.46 0.29
N LYS A 312 -13.52 -0.32 -0.01
CA LYS A 312 -12.70 -1.02 0.97
C LYS A 312 -11.31 -0.39 0.99
N VAL A 313 -10.87 0.10 2.16
CA VAL A 313 -9.61 0.86 2.30
C VAL A 313 -8.64 0.10 3.20
N GLU A 314 -7.48 -0.25 2.66
CA GLU A 314 -6.39 -0.98 3.32
C GLU A 314 -5.07 -0.19 3.17
N ASP A 315 -4.77 0.63 4.17
CA ASP A 315 -3.56 1.45 4.26
C ASP A 315 -3.28 2.29 3.01
N LYS A 316 -2.41 1.81 2.10
CA LYS A 316 -2.04 2.49 0.84
C LYS A 316 -2.91 2.10 -0.36
N LEU A 317 -3.76 1.10 -0.22
CA LEU A 317 -4.62 0.58 -1.27
C LEU A 317 -6.09 0.80 -0.93
N ALA A 318 -6.90 1.05 -1.95
CA ALA A 318 -8.35 1.04 -1.83
C ALA A 318 -8.98 0.31 -3.02
N ASN A 319 -10.04 -0.43 -2.77
CA ASN A 319 -10.82 -1.11 -3.79
C ASN A 319 -12.21 -0.47 -3.85
N PHE A 320 -12.51 0.14 -5.00
CA PHE A 320 -13.84 0.61 -5.33
C PHE A 320 -14.55 -0.45 -6.16
N ILE A 321 -15.56 -1.06 -5.58
CA ILE A 321 -16.32 -2.16 -6.19
C ILE A 321 -17.68 -1.64 -6.59
N THR A 322 -18.07 -1.85 -7.84
CA THR A 322 -19.39 -1.47 -8.37
C THR A 322 -19.87 -2.53 -9.36
N GLN A 323 -20.99 -2.28 -10.04
CA GLN A 323 -21.55 -3.20 -11.02
C GLN A 323 -21.86 -2.50 -12.35
N LYS A 324 -21.70 -3.26 -13.44
CA LYS A 324 -22.21 -2.91 -14.76
C LYS A 324 -22.93 -4.12 -15.35
N ASP A 325 -24.21 -3.96 -15.66
CA ASP A 325 -25.06 -5.01 -16.25
C ASP A 325 -25.03 -6.33 -15.45
N GLY A 326 -25.00 -6.23 -14.11
CA GLY A 326 -24.92 -7.37 -13.19
C GLY A 326 -23.54 -8.04 -13.07
N LYS A 327 -22.52 -7.52 -13.76
CA LYS A 327 -21.12 -7.94 -13.60
C LYS A 327 -20.38 -7.01 -12.64
N MET A 328 -19.58 -7.59 -11.75
CA MET A 328 -18.80 -6.81 -10.78
C MET A 328 -17.58 -6.19 -11.47
N VAL A 329 -17.33 -4.92 -11.15
CA VAL A 329 -16.18 -4.14 -11.60
C VAL A 329 -15.45 -3.64 -10.36
N ASN A 330 -14.16 -3.94 -10.26
CA ASN A 330 -13.29 -3.43 -9.19
C ASN A 330 -12.26 -2.47 -9.77
N LEU A 331 -12.21 -1.25 -9.24
CA LEU A 331 -11.15 -0.28 -9.50
C LEU A 331 -10.22 -0.29 -8.29
N SER A 332 -8.99 -0.73 -8.50
CA SER A 332 -7.94 -0.67 -7.49
C SER A 332 -7.31 0.71 -7.51
N LEU A 333 -7.18 1.34 -6.35
CA LEU A 333 -6.60 2.66 -6.17
C LEU A 333 -5.33 2.57 -5.34
N LEU A 334 -4.31 3.28 -5.79
CA LEU A 334 -3.06 3.50 -5.08
C LEU A 334 -3.04 4.90 -4.48
N LYS A 335 -2.72 4.97 -3.18
CA LYS A 335 -2.37 6.22 -2.51
C LYS A 335 -0.91 6.55 -2.79
N ILE A 336 -0.70 7.68 -3.46
CA ILE A 336 0.62 8.30 -3.57
C ILE A 336 0.74 9.32 -2.44
N GLU A 337 1.54 8.94 -1.45
CA GLU A 337 1.91 9.81 -0.34
C GLU A 337 3.00 10.77 -0.81
N SER A 338 2.89 12.03 -0.40
CA SER A 338 4.00 12.96 -0.51
C SER A 338 4.73 13.05 0.82
N ASP A 339 6.05 13.05 0.77
CA ASP A 339 6.90 13.32 1.94
C ASP A 339 6.89 14.82 2.33
N GLU A 340 6.39 15.69 1.43
CA GLU A 340 6.23 17.12 1.68
C GLU A 340 4.89 17.43 2.35
N MET A 341 4.93 18.11 3.50
CA MET A 341 3.74 18.43 4.32
C MET A 341 2.65 19.23 3.58
N ASP A 342 3.01 19.95 2.51
CA ASP A 342 2.11 20.83 1.77
C ASP A 342 1.59 20.22 0.47
N ILE A 343 2.07 19.03 0.07
CA ILE A 343 1.58 18.34 -1.12
C ILE A 343 0.50 17.35 -0.68
N PRO A 344 -0.75 17.52 -1.16
CA PRO A 344 -1.84 16.65 -0.76
C PRO A 344 -1.65 15.22 -1.29
N ASP A 345 -2.05 14.25 -0.46
CA ASP A 345 -2.20 12.85 -0.89
C ASP A 345 -2.98 12.77 -2.20
N GLN A 346 -2.43 12.03 -3.18
CA GLN A 346 -3.07 11.75 -4.46
C GLN A 346 -3.54 10.29 -4.51
N TYR A 347 -4.72 10.07 -5.08
CA TYR A 347 -5.24 8.74 -5.34
C TYR A 347 -5.31 8.52 -6.85
N LEU A 348 -4.74 7.42 -7.32
CA LEU A 348 -4.71 7.05 -8.73
C LEU A 348 -5.27 5.64 -8.91
N VAL A 349 -6.01 5.41 -10.00
CA VAL A 349 -6.44 4.05 -10.36
C VAL A 349 -5.24 3.27 -10.90
N GLU A 350 -4.91 2.15 -10.27
CA GLU A 350 -3.77 1.30 -10.68
C GLU A 350 -4.17 0.11 -11.56
N GLU A 351 -5.42 -0.35 -11.48
CA GLU A 351 -5.94 -1.42 -12.32
C GLU A 351 -7.47 -1.42 -12.27
N VAL A 352 -8.09 -1.92 -13.33
CA VAL A 352 -9.53 -2.20 -13.36
C VAL A 352 -9.74 -3.68 -13.67
N THR A 353 -10.44 -4.36 -12.78
CA THR A 353 -10.75 -5.77 -12.88
C THR A 353 -12.23 -5.99 -13.14
N LEU A 354 -12.54 -6.75 -14.18
CA LEU A 354 -13.87 -7.19 -14.56
C LEU A 354 -14.07 -8.63 -14.11
N PHE A 355 -15.12 -8.88 -13.33
CA PHE A 355 -15.51 -10.23 -12.92
C PHE A 355 -16.66 -10.70 -13.81
N GLN A 356 -16.40 -11.77 -14.56
CA GLN A 356 -17.35 -12.40 -15.46
C GLN A 356 -17.76 -13.78 -14.92
N ASP A 357 -18.82 -14.34 -15.48
CA ASP A 357 -19.32 -15.69 -15.16
C ASP A 357 -19.51 -15.96 -13.67
N HIS A 358 -20.24 -15.06 -12.99
CA HIS A 358 -20.47 -15.11 -11.54
C HIS A 358 -19.18 -15.14 -10.72
N GLY A 359 -18.14 -14.45 -11.17
CA GLY A 359 -16.85 -14.33 -10.47
C GLY A 359 -15.86 -15.45 -10.76
N LYS A 360 -16.18 -16.38 -11.67
CA LYS A 360 -15.25 -17.46 -12.06
C LYS A 360 -14.14 -16.99 -13.00
N GLN A 361 -14.39 -15.92 -13.75
CA GLN A 361 -13.41 -15.35 -14.65
C GLN A 361 -13.07 -13.93 -14.19
N GLN A 362 -11.78 -13.67 -14.04
CA GLN A 362 -11.25 -12.37 -13.70
C GLN A 362 -10.43 -11.83 -14.87
N VAL A 363 -10.82 -10.67 -15.40
CA VAL A 363 -10.18 -10.01 -16.54
C VAL A 363 -9.69 -8.65 -16.11
N THR A 364 -8.39 -8.39 -16.16
CA THR A 364 -7.83 -7.05 -15.92
C THR A 364 -7.81 -6.25 -17.22
N LEU A 365 -7.93 -4.93 -17.17
CA LEU A 365 -7.82 -4.13 -18.40
C LEU A 365 -6.41 -4.21 -18.99
N THR A 366 -5.37 -4.29 -18.13
CA THR A 366 -4.00 -4.56 -18.60
C THR A 366 -3.92 -5.83 -19.42
N SER A 367 -4.46 -6.95 -18.93
CA SER A 367 -4.42 -8.20 -19.68
C SER A 367 -5.22 -8.12 -20.99
N LEU A 368 -6.42 -7.55 -20.94
CA LEU A 368 -7.32 -7.43 -22.08
C LEU A 368 -6.71 -6.61 -23.23
N PHE A 369 -6.08 -5.47 -22.92
CA PHE A 369 -5.56 -4.56 -23.94
C PHE A 369 -4.17 -4.92 -24.45
N SER A 370 -3.32 -5.56 -23.64
CA SER A 370 -1.91 -5.80 -23.99
C SER A 370 -1.59 -7.22 -24.47
N SER A 371 -2.36 -8.24 -24.08
CA SER A 371 -2.08 -9.67 -24.35
C SER A 371 -1.76 -9.97 -25.82
N ARG A 372 -2.57 -9.45 -26.74
CA ARG A 372 -2.36 -9.65 -28.18
C ARG A 372 -1.07 -8.99 -28.67
N ALA A 373 -0.82 -7.74 -28.27
CA ALA A 373 0.34 -6.98 -28.71
C ALA A 373 1.65 -7.58 -28.18
N ILE A 374 1.71 -7.92 -26.89
CA ILE A 374 2.92 -8.51 -26.31
C ILE A 374 3.21 -9.90 -26.87
N THR A 375 2.18 -10.71 -27.14
CA THR A 375 2.35 -12.03 -27.78
C THR A 375 2.90 -11.89 -29.20
N LEU A 376 2.37 -10.95 -29.98
CA LEU A 376 2.88 -10.67 -31.34
C LEU A 376 4.32 -10.17 -31.31
N LEU A 377 4.64 -9.25 -30.39
CA LEU A 377 6.00 -8.74 -30.22
C LEU A 377 6.99 -9.86 -29.87
N PHE A 378 6.62 -10.71 -28.91
CA PHE A 378 7.43 -11.84 -28.49
C PHE A 378 7.63 -12.85 -29.63
N ASN A 379 6.57 -13.19 -30.35
CA ASN A 379 6.65 -14.11 -31.50
C ASN A 379 7.54 -13.54 -32.62
N GLU A 380 7.40 -12.26 -32.95
CA GLU A 380 8.26 -11.61 -33.94
C GLU A 380 9.74 -11.64 -33.49
N ALA A 381 10.00 -11.41 -32.20
CA ALA A 381 11.34 -11.50 -31.63
C ALA A 381 11.90 -12.94 -31.67
N LEU A 382 11.07 -13.97 -31.48
CA LEU A 382 11.47 -15.38 -31.68
C LEU A 382 11.89 -15.62 -33.13
N THR A 383 11.07 -15.23 -34.11
CA THR A 383 11.38 -15.40 -35.54
C THR A 383 12.66 -14.68 -35.95
N LYS A 384 12.89 -13.48 -35.38
CA LYS A 384 14.10 -12.68 -35.66
C LYS A 384 15.31 -13.08 -34.80
N ARG A 385 15.14 -13.96 -33.82
CA ARG A 385 16.15 -14.32 -32.80
C ARG A 385 16.69 -13.08 -32.08
N ASP A 386 15.83 -12.08 -31.83
CA ASP A 386 16.19 -10.86 -31.13
C ASP A 386 16.11 -11.05 -29.61
N VAL A 387 17.21 -11.52 -29.03
CA VAL A 387 17.30 -11.81 -27.59
C VAL A 387 17.03 -10.58 -26.72
N LYS A 388 17.28 -9.36 -27.21
CA LYS A 388 17.01 -8.15 -26.43
C LYS A 388 15.50 -7.92 -26.30
N ILE A 389 14.76 -8.07 -27.39
CA ILE A 389 13.30 -7.93 -27.36
C ILE A 389 12.66 -9.13 -26.63
N LEU A 390 13.19 -10.34 -26.81
CA LEU A 390 12.76 -11.50 -26.03
C LEU A 390 12.91 -11.25 -24.53
N GLY A 391 14.05 -10.75 -24.08
CA GLY A 391 14.26 -10.37 -22.67
C GLY A 391 13.30 -9.29 -22.19
N PHE A 392 13.08 -8.24 -22.98
CA PHE A 392 12.16 -7.14 -22.65
C PHE A 392 10.70 -7.57 -22.54
N SER A 393 10.27 -8.52 -23.37
CA SER A 393 8.89 -9.03 -23.41
C SER A 393 8.66 -10.28 -22.55
N SER A 394 9.69 -10.71 -21.81
CA SER A 394 9.65 -11.86 -20.89
C SER A 394 9.46 -11.43 -19.45
N THR A 395 8.87 -12.29 -18.62
CA THR A 395 8.98 -12.14 -17.16
C THR A 395 10.46 -12.19 -16.74
N PRO A 396 10.82 -11.58 -15.59
CA PRO A 396 12.18 -11.66 -15.07
C PRO A 396 12.68 -13.09 -14.89
N ASP A 397 11.79 -14.03 -14.53
CA ASP A 397 12.18 -15.44 -14.36
C ASP A 397 12.50 -16.12 -15.70
N LEU A 398 11.68 -15.93 -16.74
CA LEU A 398 11.99 -16.45 -18.08
C LEU A 398 13.28 -15.84 -18.64
N ASN A 399 13.41 -14.50 -18.53
CA ASN A 399 14.59 -13.79 -19.03
C ASN A 399 15.89 -14.31 -18.37
N ARG A 400 15.92 -14.38 -17.04
CA ARG A 400 17.09 -14.82 -16.28
C ARG A 400 17.49 -16.27 -16.58
N ARG A 401 16.51 -17.16 -16.70
CA ARG A 401 16.76 -18.61 -16.88
C ARG A 401 17.12 -19.00 -18.30
N VAL A 402 16.68 -18.23 -19.29
CA VAL A 402 16.88 -18.57 -20.71
C VAL A 402 17.70 -17.51 -21.43
N TRP A 403 17.16 -16.29 -21.59
CA TRP A 403 17.72 -15.29 -22.51
C TRP A 403 19.05 -14.70 -22.05
N GLU A 404 19.21 -14.41 -20.75
CA GLU A 404 20.47 -13.93 -20.18
C GLU A 404 21.56 -15.00 -20.20
N GLN A 405 21.18 -16.28 -20.31
CA GLN A 405 22.13 -17.40 -20.39
C GLN A 405 22.66 -17.61 -21.80
N VAL A 406 22.07 -17.02 -22.84
CA VAL A 406 22.48 -17.26 -24.22
C VAL A 406 23.84 -16.64 -24.49
N ASN A 407 24.81 -17.45 -24.91
CA ASN A 407 26.08 -16.91 -25.41
C ASN A 407 25.83 -16.03 -26.67
N PRO A 408 26.34 -14.80 -26.73
CA PRO A 408 26.13 -13.89 -27.87
C PRO A 408 26.51 -14.48 -29.23
N ASN A 409 27.48 -15.40 -29.27
CA ASN A 409 27.92 -16.05 -30.52
C ASN A 409 26.98 -17.18 -30.97
N LEU A 410 26.04 -17.61 -30.13
CA LEU A 410 25.10 -18.70 -30.39
C LEU A 410 23.66 -18.24 -30.68
N VAL A 411 23.39 -16.93 -30.68
CA VAL A 411 22.04 -16.38 -30.90
C VAL A 411 21.40 -16.91 -32.20
N ALA A 412 22.18 -16.96 -33.28
CA ALA A 412 21.73 -17.48 -34.57
C ALA A 412 21.38 -18.99 -34.54
N GLN A 413 21.88 -19.73 -33.54
CA GLN A 413 21.76 -21.18 -33.40
C GLN A 413 20.83 -21.61 -32.25
N LEU A 414 20.10 -20.66 -31.64
CA LEU A 414 19.12 -20.96 -30.60
C LEU A 414 18.15 -22.07 -31.04
N PRO A 415 17.80 -23.02 -30.16
CA PRO A 415 17.01 -24.19 -30.49
C PRO A 415 15.51 -23.87 -30.42
N ILE A 416 15.05 -22.90 -31.22
CA ILE A 416 13.67 -22.37 -31.20
C ILE A 416 12.92 -22.61 -32.52
N ASP A 417 13.48 -23.38 -33.45
CA ASP A 417 12.93 -23.55 -34.80
C ASP A 417 11.51 -24.10 -34.81
N GLU A 418 11.09 -24.84 -33.78
CA GLU A 418 9.73 -25.38 -33.65
C GLU A 418 8.69 -24.29 -33.33
N ILE A 419 9.10 -23.21 -32.63
CA ILE A 419 8.24 -22.11 -32.18
C ILE A 419 8.46 -20.80 -32.93
N ALA A 420 9.41 -20.77 -33.86
CA ALA A 420 9.79 -19.58 -34.64
C ALA A 420 9.47 -19.69 -36.14
N GLN A 421 8.69 -20.70 -36.55
CA GLN A 421 8.31 -20.91 -37.96
C GLN A 421 7.42 -19.77 -38.48
N PRO A 422 7.19 -19.65 -39.79
CA PRO A 422 6.14 -18.78 -40.33
C PRO A 422 4.72 -19.24 -39.95
N GLY A 423 3.72 -18.38 -40.16
CA GLY A 423 2.29 -18.74 -40.00
C GLY A 423 1.77 -18.65 -38.56
N PHE A 424 2.17 -17.60 -37.84
CA PHE A 424 1.67 -17.34 -36.48
C PHE A 424 0.25 -16.77 -36.52
N GLU A 425 -0.64 -17.34 -35.73
CA GLU A 425 -2.01 -16.83 -35.57
C GLU A 425 -2.50 -17.07 -34.14
N ILE A 426 -3.07 -16.04 -33.53
CA ILE A 426 -3.76 -16.13 -32.23
C ILE A 426 -5.19 -16.61 -32.50
N LEU A 427 -5.57 -17.70 -31.85
CA LEU A 427 -6.86 -18.37 -31.99
C LEU A 427 -7.84 -17.90 -30.91
N ASP A 428 -7.37 -17.84 -29.65
CA ASP A 428 -8.20 -17.47 -28.51
C ASP A 428 -7.35 -16.93 -27.35
N ILE A 429 -7.98 -16.23 -26.39
CA ILE A 429 -7.32 -15.70 -25.19
C ILE A 429 -8.19 -15.93 -23.96
N ASP A 430 -7.66 -16.73 -23.04
CA ASP A 430 -8.26 -16.99 -21.73
C ASP A 430 -7.65 -16.09 -20.66
N PHE A 431 -8.50 -15.33 -19.99
CA PHE A 431 -8.13 -14.46 -18.88
C PHE A 431 -8.48 -15.10 -17.54
N ASN A 432 -7.50 -15.23 -16.64
CA ASN A 432 -7.72 -15.75 -15.30
C ASN A 432 -6.88 -15.00 -14.26
N GLY A 433 -7.31 -13.79 -13.93
CA GLY A 433 -6.68 -12.95 -12.91
C GLY A 433 -5.25 -12.58 -13.30
N SER A 434 -4.27 -13.10 -12.55
CA SER A 434 -2.85 -12.82 -12.77
C SER A 434 -2.21 -13.61 -13.91
N VAL A 435 -2.93 -14.56 -14.52
CA VAL A 435 -2.46 -15.37 -15.64
C VAL A 435 -3.39 -15.18 -16.83
N THR A 436 -2.79 -14.88 -17.98
CA THR A 436 -3.48 -14.85 -19.28
C THR A 436 -2.88 -15.93 -20.17
N LYS A 437 -3.72 -16.79 -20.74
CA LYS A 437 -3.30 -17.82 -21.69
C LYS A 437 -3.71 -17.40 -23.09
N VAL A 438 -2.74 -17.29 -23.99
CA VAL A 438 -2.99 -16.94 -25.39
C VAL A 438 -2.81 -18.21 -26.21
N HIS A 439 -3.93 -18.78 -26.66
CA HIS A 439 -3.96 -19.95 -27.52
C HIS A 439 -3.67 -19.53 -28.94
N ALA A 440 -2.64 -20.12 -29.54
CA ALA A 440 -2.18 -19.76 -30.86
C ALA A 440 -1.76 -21.00 -31.65
N ARG A 441 -1.48 -20.79 -32.92
CA ARG A 441 -0.84 -21.78 -33.78
C ARG A 441 0.37 -21.19 -34.49
N GLN A 442 1.36 -22.04 -34.71
CA GLN A 442 2.52 -21.78 -35.54
C GLN A 442 2.51 -22.78 -36.70
N GLY A 443 1.98 -22.37 -37.85
CA GLY A 443 1.63 -23.30 -38.92
C GLY A 443 0.55 -24.28 -38.46
N ASN A 444 0.91 -25.56 -38.30
CA ASN A 444 0.02 -26.61 -37.81
C ASN A 444 0.25 -26.98 -36.34
N LEU A 445 1.22 -26.35 -35.66
CA LEU A 445 1.55 -26.65 -34.27
C LEU A 445 0.70 -25.78 -33.33
N PRO A 446 -0.19 -26.36 -32.51
CA PRO A 446 -0.88 -25.61 -31.47
C PRO A 446 0.09 -25.31 -30.32
N LEU A 447 0.07 -24.08 -29.83
CA LEU A 447 0.88 -23.66 -28.69
C LEU A 447 0.13 -22.62 -27.85
N THR A 448 0.49 -22.52 -26.58
CA THR A 448 -0.15 -21.57 -25.66
C THR A 448 0.91 -20.69 -25.02
N TYR A 449 0.84 -19.38 -25.21
CA TYR A 449 1.69 -18.46 -24.45
C TYR A 449 1.07 -18.23 -23.08
N ILE A 450 1.87 -18.38 -22.04
CA ILE A 450 1.48 -18.08 -20.66
C ILE A 450 2.02 -16.71 -20.32
N LEU A 451 1.12 -15.76 -20.12
CA LEU A 451 1.45 -14.38 -19.79
C LEU A 451 1.10 -14.11 -18.33
N ARG A 452 1.94 -13.31 -17.66
CA ARG A 452 1.76 -12.90 -16.27
C ARG A 452 1.89 -11.41 -16.12
N ASP A 453 1.08 -10.83 -15.23
CA ASP A 453 1.27 -9.46 -14.81
C ASP A 453 2.51 -9.37 -13.91
N HIS A 454 3.40 -8.44 -14.25
CA HIS A 454 4.55 -8.08 -13.46
C HIS A 454 4.65 -6.55 -13.38
N LEU A 455 4.26 -6.00 -12.22
CA LEU A 455 4.32 -4.57 -11.92
C LEU A 455 3.50 -3.69 -12.89
N GLY A 456 2.30 -4.13 -13.32
CA GLY A 456 1.44 -3.36 -14.22
C GLY A 456 1.82 -3.50 -15.69
N GLN A 457 2.56 -4.56 -16.02
CA GLN A 457 2.93 -4.94 -17.38
C GLN A 457 2.66 -6.42 -17.56
N LEU A 458 1.98 -6.78 -18.64
CA LEU A 458 1.78 -8.17 -19.00
C LEU A 458 2.99 -8.65 -19.82
N LEU A 459 3.65 -9.70 -19.35
CA LEU A 459 4.87 -10.26 -19.96
C LEU A 459 4.73 -11.77 -20.18
N VAL A 460 5.45 -12.31 -21.16
CA VAL A 460 5.46 -13.76 -21.45
C VAL A 460 6.30 -14.47 -20.40
N ASP A 461 5.71 -15.45 -19.71
CA ASP A 461 6.39 -16.28 -18.72
C ASP A 461 6.81 -17.64 -19.28
N ASP A 462 6.02 -18.20 -20.20
CA ASP A 462 6.31 -19.50 -20.83
C ASP A 462 5.55 -19.66 -22.16
N ILE A 463 5.94 -20.67 -22.92
CA ILE A 463 5.18 -21.22 -24.04
C ILE A 463 4.95 -22.70 -23.74
N GLU A 464 3.69 -23.12 -23.72
CA GLU A 464 3.31 -24.52 -23.61
C GLU A 464 3.12 -25.11 -25.01
N LEU A 465 3.86 -26.19 -25.30
CA LEU A 465 3.82 -26.95 -26.53
C LEU A 465 3.93 -28.44 -26.19
N ASP A 466 2.87 -29.22 -26.47
CA ASP A 466 2.85 -30.65 -26.17
C ASP A 466 3.55 -31.45 -27.28
N LEU A 467 4.79 -31.89 -27.02
CA LEU A 467 5.56 -32.77 -27.89
C LEU A 467 5.90 -34.05 -27.15
N GLN A 468 5.67 -35.18 -27.81
CA GLN A 468 5.97 -36.49 -27.24
C GLN A 468 7.44 -36.58 -26.81
N GLY A 469 7.65 -37.01 -25.56
CA GLY A 469 8.99 -37.24 -25.01
C GLY A 469 9.72 -35.98 -24.55
N ARG A 470 9.02 -34.86 -24.35
CA ARG A 470 9.55 -33.60 -23.80
C ARG A 470 8.55 -32.99 -22.80
N PRO A 471 8.98 -32.14 -21.86
CA PRO A 471 8.04 -31.36 -21.05
C PRO A 471 7.27 -30.38 -21.94
N SER A 472 6.02 -30.06 -21.57
CA SER A 472 5.20 -29.09 -22.31
C SER A 472 5.78 -27.68 -22.25
N SER A 473 6.47 -27.33 -21.16
CA SER A 473 7.13 -26.04 -20.97
C SER A 473 8.33 -25.88 -21.90
N VAL A 474 8.23 -24.95 -22.84
CA VAL A 474 9.35 -24.55 -23.69
C VAL A 474 10.40 -23.83 -22.87
N LYS A 475 10.03 -23.03 -21.86
CA LYS A 475 10.98 -22.41 -20.92
C LYS A 475 11.87 -23.46 -20.24
N ALA A 476 11.28 -24.53 -19.69
CA ALA A 476 12.04 -25.61 -19.05
C ALA A 476 12.95 -26.33 -20.07
N THR A 477 12.46 -26.52 -21.29
CA THR A 477 13.24 -27.13 -22.38
C THR A 477 14.45 -26.26 -22.76
N LEU A 478 14.23 -24.96 -22.98
CA LEU A 478 15.27 -24.02 -23.40
C LEU A 478 16.29 -23.75 -22.30
N GLU A 479 15.89 -23.71 -21.03
CA GLU A 479 16.81 -23.57 -19.90
C GLU A 479 17.92 -24.62 -19.96
N LEU A 480 17.59 -25.89 -20.26
CA LEU A 480 18.59 -26.96 -20.34
C LEU A 480 19.34 -26.95 -21.67
N LEU A 481 18.64 -26.73 -22.79
CA LEU A 481 19.29 -26.75 -24.11
C LEU A 481 20.31 -25.62 -24.28
N VAL A 482 20.01 -24.41 -23.81
CA VAL A 482 20.94 -23.28 -23.87
C VAL A 482 22.23 -23.61 -23.09
N GLN A 483 22.12 -24.26 -21.93
CA GLN A 483 23.30 -24.69 -21.16
C GLN A 483 24.13 -25.72 -21.91
N VAL A 484 23.49 -26.68 -22.59
CA VAL A 484 24.22 -27.68 -23.40
C VAL A 484 24.92 -27.03 -24.60
N GLN A 485 24.26 -26.10 -25.29
CA GLN A 485 24.87 -25.37 -26.41
C GLN A 485 26.04 -24.48 -25.96
N ASN A 486 25.89 -23.77 -24.83
CA ASN A 486 26.97 -22.99 -24.24
C ASN A 486 28.17 -23.88 -23.90
N TYR A 487 27.92 -25.04 -23.31
CA TYR A 487 28.97 -26.02 -23.00
C TYR A 487 29.67 -26.53 -24.25
N ALA A 488 28.92 -26.85 -25.31
CA ALA A 488 29.46 -27.27 -26.60
C ALA A 488 30.39 -26.19 -27.19
N TYR A 489 29.97 -24.93 -27.12
CA TYR A 489 30.76 -23.79 -27.54
C TYR A 489 32.03 -23.61 -26.69
N ASP A 490 31.92 -23.69 -25.36
CA ASP A 490 33.08 -23.62 -24.46
C ASP A 490 34.08 -24.77 -24.74
N MET A 491 33.62 -25.96 -25.12
CA MET A 491 34.48 -27.06 -25.54
C MET A 491 35.20 -26.75 -26.86
N HIS A 492 34.48 -26.21 -27.85
CA HIS A 492 35.05 -25.81 -29.13
C HIS A 492 36.13 -24.72 -28.95
N GLU A 493 35.84 -23.69 -28.17
CA GLU A 493 36.75 -22.56 -27.90
C GLU A 493 37.88 -22.89 -26.90
N ASN A 494 37.96 -24.13 -26.41
CA ASN A 494 38.91 -24.54 -25.38
C ASN A 494 38.83 -23.71 -24.09
N ASN A 495 37.64 -23.21 -23.73
CA ASN A 495 37.43 -22.38 -22.56
C ASN A 495 37.26 -23.22 -21.29
N ILE A 496 38.38 -23.76 -20.79
CA ILE A 496 38.42 -24.63 -19.60
C ILE A 496 37.76 -23.98 -18.39
N ARG A 497 37.88 -22.66 -18.21
CA ARG A 497 37.29 -21.97 -17.05
C ARG A 497 35.76 -22.06 -17.05
N ASN A 498 35.12 -21.88 -18.20
CA ASN A 498 33.67 -22.01 -18.29
C ASN A 498 33.22 -23.47 -18.25
N LEU A 499 33.95 -24.38 -18.91
CA LEU A 499 33.69 -25.82 -18.78
C LEU A 499 33.73 -26.27 -17.32
N GLN A 500 34.62 -25.69 -16.51
CA GLN A 500 34.67 -25.99 -15.09
C GLN A 500 33.43 -25.52 -14.33
N ARG A 501 32.87 -24.36 -14.69
CA ARG A 501 31.66 -23.82 -14.05
C ARG A 501 30.42 -24.62 -14.42
N HIS A 502 30.34 -25.08 -15.67
CA HIS A 502 29.19 -25.78 -16.21
C HIS A 502 29.26 -27.31 -16.08
N SER A 503 30.23 -27.84 -15.32
CA SER A 503 30.40 -29.27 -15.08
C SER A 503 30.21 -29.62 -13.60
N THR A 504 29.74 -30.84 -13.32
CA THR A 504 29.73 -31.34 -11.94
C THR A 504 31.13 -31.41 -11.34
N ARG A 505 31.20 -31.35 -10.00
CA ARG A 505 32.45 -31.52 -9.24
C ARG A 505 33.26 -32.76 -9.66
N ASP A 506 32.57 -33.89 -9.86
CA ASP A 506 33.20 -35.15 -10.27
C ASP A 506 33.86 -35.03 -11.66
N PHE A 507 33.13 -34.51 -12.65
CA PHE A 507 33.69 -34.27 -13.99
C PHE A 507 34.89 -33.33 -13.93
N ASN A 508 34.78 -32.26 -13.13
CA ASN A 508 35.86 -31.32 -12.91
C ASN A 508 37.13 -31.95 -12.36
N GLU A 509 37.01 -32.78 -11.32
CA GLU A 509 38.14 -33.46 -10.69
C GLU A 509 38.80 -34.47 -11.64
N LEU A 510 38.01 -35.16 -12.46
CA LEU A 510 38.49 -36.17 -13.40
C LEU A 510 39.17 -35.57 -14.64
N VAL A 511 38.67 -34.44 -15.16
CA VAL A 511 39.11 -33.90 -16.46
C VAL A 511 39.57 -32.45 -16.35
N TRP A 512 38.65 -31.51 -16.12
CA TRP A 512 38.94 -30.09 -16.36
C TRP A 512 39.95 -29.45 -15.43
N ARG A 513 40.15 -29.97 -14.21
CA ARG A 513 41.20 -29.50 -13.29
C ARG A 513 42.59 -30.01 -13.64
N GLN A 514 42.67 -31.00 -14.51
CA GLN A 514 43.91 -31.67 -14.87
C GLN A 514 44.54 -31.10 -16.15
N VAL A 515 43.83 -30.27 -16.92
CA VAL A 515 44.24 -29.84 -18.26
C VAL A 515 44.11 -28.33 -18.47
N ASP A 516 44.90 -27.80 -19.42
CA ASP A 516 44.81 -26.40 -19.86
C ASP A 516 44.11 -26.21 -21.20
N ARG A 517 43.86 -27.30 -21.94
CA ARG A 517 43.10 -27.32 -23.20
C ARG A 517 42.26 -28.59 -23.28
N VAL A 518 41.23 -28.59 -24.12
CA VAL A 518 40.31 -29.73 -24.24
C VAL A 518 41.04 -30.91 -24.91
N PRO A 519 41.09 -32.10 -24.27
CA PRO A 519 41.69 -33.29 -24.87
C PRO A 519 41.01 -33.67 -26.18
N GLN A 520 41.81 -34.01 -27.18
CA GLN A 520 41.31 -34.46 -28.48
C GLN A 520 40.93 -35.94 -28.39
N ILE A 521 39.70 -36.27 -28.77
CA ILE A 521 39.19 -37.65 -28.84
C ILE A 521 38.66 -37.93 -30.24
N GLY A 522 38.40 -39.21 -30.55
CA GLY A 522 37.89 -39.63 -31.87
C GLY A 522 36.45 -39.21 -32.21
N PHE A 523 35.84 -38.32 -31.42
CA PHE A 523 34.46 -37.87 -31.57
C PHE A 523 34.39 -36.34 -31.49
N SER A 524 33.62 -35.71 -32.39
CA SER A 524 33.34 -34.27 -32.32
C SER A 524 32.19 -34.01 -31.34
N ILE A 525 32.49 -33.98 -30.04
CA ILE A 525 31.48 -33.73 -29.00
C ILE A 525 30.72 -32.42 -29.23
N PRO A 526 31.37 -31.28 -29.58
CA PRO A 526 30.63 -30.05 -29.84
C PRO A 526 29.55 -30.21 -30.91
N GLU A 527 29.84 -30.89 -32.03
CA GLU A 527 28.85 -31.13 -33.09
C GLU A 527 27.67 -32.00 -32.61
N LEU A 528 27.95 -33.04 -31.83
CA LEU A 528 26.91 -33.91 -31.28
C LEU A 528 25.99 -33.15 -30.32
N LEU A 529 26.53 -32.27 -29.49
CA LEU A 529 25.76 -31.46 -28.54
C LEU A 529 24.94 -30.35 -29.21
N MET A 530 25.27 -29.96 -30.44
CA MET A 530 24.50 -29.01 -31.23
C MET A 530 23.39 -29.67 -32.07
N SER A 531 23.22 -31.00 -31.95
CA SER A 531 22.17 -31.74 -32.67
C SER A 531 20.78 -31.46 -32.10
N ARG A 532 19.74 -31.71 -32.92
CA ARG A 532 18.34 -31.49 -32.53
C ARG A 532 17.95 -32.35 -31.32
N LEU A 533 17.16 -31.78 -30.40
CA LEU A 533 16.57 -32.51 -29.28
C LEU A 533 15.60 -33.60 -29.77
N THR A 534 15.75 -34.81 -29.27
CA THR A 534 14.88 -35.96 -29.55
C THR A 534 13.97 -36.23 -28.37
N THR A 535 14.53 -36.41 -27.17
CA THR A 535 13.77 -36.58 -25.93
C THR A 535 14.41 -35.84 -24.77
N MET A 536 13.58 -35.45 -23.79
CA MET A 536 13.99 -34.84 -22.53
C MET A 536 13.21 -35.46 -21.39
N GLU A 537 13.94 -36.08 -20.46
CA GLU A 537 13.38 -36.64 -19.22
C GLU A 537 13.81 -35.76 -18.05
N LEU A 538 12.84 -35.18 -17.34
CA LEU A 538 13.07 -34.42 -16.11
C LEU A 538 12.75 -35.30 -14.90
N ASN A 539 13.72 -35.46 -14.00
CA ASN A 539 13.50 -36.12 -12.71
C ASN A 539 13.71 -35.08 -11.59
N GLU A 540 12.67 -34.32 -11.31
CA GLU A 540 12.69 -33.22 -10.35
C GLU A 540 13.05 -33.70 -8.93
N ASN A 541 12.55 -34.88 -8.54
CA ASN A 541 12.80 -35.47 -7.22
C ASN A 541 14.28 -35.76 -6.95
N GLN A 542 15.06 -36.01 -7.99
CA GLN A 542 16.49 -36.33 -7.88
C GLN A 542 17.38 -35.19 -8.39
N GLY A 543 16.80 -34.13 -8.95
CA GLY A 543 17.53 -33.00 -9.53
C GLY A 543 18.36 -33.40 -10.76
N TYR A 544 17.92 -34.39 -11.54
CA TYR A 544 18.60 -34.81 -12.77
C TYR A 544 17.70 -34.61 -13.99
N ALA A 545 18.33 -34.30 -15.11
CA ALA A 545 17.70 -34.29 -16.42
C ALA A 545 18.53 -35.10 -17.42
N ARG A 546 17.84 -35.78 -18.34
CA ARG A 546 18.47 -36.51 -19.44
C ARG A 546 17.96 -35.96 -20.77
N LEU A 547 18.88 -35.47 -21.60
CA LEU A 547 18.59 -34.93 -22.92
C LEU A 547 19.19 -35.84 -23.98
N LYS A 548 18.36 -36.40 -24.86
CA LYS A 548 18.81 -37.15 -26.03
C LYS A 548 18.84 -36.22 -27.23
N LEU A 549 20.01 -36.04 -27.83
CA LEU A 549 20.25 -35.20 -29.00
C LEU A 549 20.64 -36.08 -30.19
N GLY A 550 20.10 -35.77 -31.38
CA GLY A 550 20.34 -36.57 -32.58
C GLY A 550 19.70 -37.97 -32.53
N ASP A 551 20.25 -38.91 -33.29
CA ASP A 551 19.77 -40.29 -33.39
C ASP A 551 20.74 -41.30 -32.73
N ASP A 552 20.48 -42.60 -32.92
CA ASP A 552 21.28 -43.67 -32.32
C ASP A 552 22.63 -43.91 -33.05
N GLN A 553 22.83 -43.32 -34.24
CA GLN A 553 24.07 -43.44 -35.03
C GLN A 553 24.96 -42.19 -34.88
N GLN A 554 24.34 -41.01 -34.80
CA GLN A 554 24.99 -39.72 -34.68
C GLN A 554 24.19 -38.88 -33.67
N GLY A 555 24.50 -39.09 -32.39
CA GLY A 555 23.83 -38.41 -31.29
C GLY A 555 24.54 -38.56 -29.96
N ALA A 556 23.99 -37.90 -28.95
CA ALA A 556 24.48 -37.95 -27.59
C ALA A 556 23.34 -37.89 -26.58
N THR A 557 23.53 -38.56 -25.45
CA THR A 557 22.67 -38.40 -24.27
C THR A 557 23.43 -37.59 -23.23
N VAL A 558 22.95 -36.38 -22.95
CA VAL A 558 23.51 -35.49 -21.93
C VAL A 558 22.79 -35.74 -20.61
N ILE A 559 23.58 -36.01 -19.57
CA ILE A 559 23.09 -36.12 -18.20
C ILE A 559 23.42 -34.81 -17.51
N ILE A 560 22.40 -34.13 -17.03
CA ILE A 560 22.51 -32.84 -16.35
C ILE A 560 22.06 -33.03 -14.90
N LYS A 561 22.74 -32.37 -13.97
CA LYS A 561 22.43 -32.39 -12.54
C LYS A 561 22.28 -30.97 -12.01
N ARG A 562 21.32 -30.75 -11.12
CA ARG A 562 21.17 -29.49 -10.39
C ARG A 562 22.19 -29.42 -9.25
N GLN A 563 23.00 -28.36 -9.21
CA GLN A 563 23.97 -28.04 -8.16
C GLN A 563 23.89 -26.54 -7.83
N HIS A 564 23.72 -26.19 -6.56
CA HIS A 564 23.61 -24.78 -6.10
C HIS A 564 22.63 -23.94 -6.93
N ASP A 565 21.45 -24.49 -7.22
CA ASP A 565 20.40 -23.87 -8.05
C ASP A 565 20.69 -23.67 -9.55
N GLU A 566 21.77 -24.26 -10.07
CA GLU A 566 22.09 -24.27 -11.49
C GLU A 566 22.13 -25.69 -12.05
N TYR A 567 21.77 -25.83 -13.33
CA TYR A 567 21.89 -27.08 -14.07
C TYR A 567 23.27 -27.18 -14.69
N VAL A 568 24.05 -28.19 -14.29
CA VAL A 568 25.42 -28.44 -14.78
C VAL A 568 25.54 -29.82 -15.41
N ILE A 569 26.44 -29.96 -16.39
CA ILE A 569 26.66 -31.22 -17.09
C ILE A 569 27.35 -32.21 -16.16
N ASP A 570 26.71 -33.36 -15.95
CA ASP A 570 27.29 -34.47 -15.23
C ASP A 570 28.07 -35.38 -16.16
N ASP A 571 27.49 -35.91 -17.24
CA ASP A 571 28.22 -36.72 -18.24
C ASP A 571 27.55 -36.61 -19.61
N ILE A 572 28.27 -37.00 -20.66
CA ILE A 572 27.80 -37.05 -22.04
C ILE A 572 28.07 -38.45 -22.58
N MET A 573 26.99 -39.17 -22.87
CA MET A 573 27.03 -40.52 -23.45
C MET A 573 26.90 -40.43 -24.97
N ILE A 574 28.00 -40.65 -25.68
CA ILE A 574 28.06 -40.62 -27.15
C ILE A 574 27.41 -41.90 -27.68
N HIS A 575 26.49 -41.77 -28.64
CA HIS A 575 25.92 -42.93 -29.34
C HIS A 575 26.88 -43.35 -30.44
N SER A 576 27.24 -44.63 -30.51
CA SER A 576 28.11 -45.13 -31.57
C SER A 576 27.83 -46.60 -31.88
N ASP A 577 27.73 -46.90 -33.16
CA ASP A 577 27.71 -48.26 -33.72
C ASP A 577 29.12 -48.86 -33.88
N LYS A 578 30.17 -48.04 -33.72
CA LYS A 578 31.59 -48.43 -33.92
C LYS A 578 32.22 -49.09 -32.69
N VAL A 579 31.51 -49.15 -31.55
CA VAL A 579 32.03 -49.68 -30.29
C VAL A 579 31.10 -50.80 -29.77
N ALA A 580 31.67 -51.81 -29.11
CA ALA A 580 30.92 -52.97 -28.60
C ALA A 580 29.80 -52.59 -27.61
N SER A 581 29.98 -51.50 -26.86
CA SER A 581 28.90 -50.83 -26.14
C SER A 581 28.29 -49.76 -27.03
N ARG A 582 26.96 -49.78 -27.21
CA ARG A 582 26.21 -48.77 -27.99
C ARG A 582 26.40 -47.32 -27.50
N TYR A 583 26.97 -47.15 -26.32
CA TYR A 583 27.21 -45.87 -25.67
C TYR A 583 28.66 -45.78 -25.17
N VAL A 584 29.24 -44.59 -25.28
CA VAL A 584 30.60 -44.27 -24.79
C VAL A 584 30.54 -43.03 -23.90
N SER A 585 31.06 -43.12 -22.67
CA SER A 585 31.10 -41.98 -21.73
C SER A 585 32.22 -41.02 -22.11
N THR A 586 31.88 -39.74 -22.25
CA THR A 586 32.81 -38.66 -22.57
C THR A 586 33.86 -38.48 -21.48
N LYS A 587 33.49 -38.57 -20.19
CA LYS A 587 34.46 -38.54 -19.08
C LYS A 587 35.57 -39.57 -19.27
N LYS A 588 35.19 -40.79 -19.65
CA LYS A 588 36.13 -41.91 -19.83
C LYS A 588 37.06 -41.67 -21.00
N GLU A 589 36.54 -41.23 -22.14
CA GLU A 589 37.35 -40.98 -23.34
C GLU A 589 38.31 -39.80 -23.16
N LEU A 590 37.86 -38.71 -22.54
CA LEU A 590 38.73 -37.56 -22.23
C LEU A 590 39.86 -37.98 -21.29
N ARG A 591 39.57 -38.80 -20.27
CA ARG A 591 40.59 -39.34 -19.35
C ARG A 591 41.59 -40.27 -20.07
N LEU A 592 41.13 -41.08 -21.02
CA LEU A 592 42.02 -41.93 -21.83
C LEU A 592 42.93 -41.08 -22.73
N ALA A 593 42.40 -40.03 -23.37
CA ALA A 593 43.18 -39.10 -24.16
C ALA A 593 44.25 -38.36 -23.33
N MET A 594 43.89 -37.93 -22.12
CA MET A 594 44.86 -37.33 -21.17
C MET A 594 45.98 -38.28 -20.77
N ALA A 595 45.68 -39.58 -20.62
CA ALA A 595 46.70 -40.59 -20.32
C ALA A 595 47.62 -40.87 -21.52
N ALA A 596 47.10 -40.71 -22.74
CA ALA A 596 47.86 -40.91 -23.97
C ALA A 596 48.76 -39.71 -24.33
N ASP A 597 48.38 -38.48 -23.96
CA ASP A 597 49.16 -37.26 -24.19
C ASP A 597 49.49 -36.54 -22.86
N THR A 598 50.65 -36.91 -22.30
CA THR A 598 51.17 -36.32 -21.05
C THR A 598 51.46 -34.82 -21.13
N GLY A 599 51.56 -34.23 -22.34
CA GLY A 599 51.74 -32.79 -22.54
C GLY A 599 50.48 -31.96 -22.30
N LEU A 600 49.32 -32.62 -22.07
CA LEU A 600 48.05 -31.97 -21.72
C LEU A 600 47.88 -31.72 -20.23
N LEU A 601 48.62 -32.45 -19.40
CA LEU A 601 48.46 -32.39 -17.95
C LEU A 601 49.05 -31.09 -17.40
N ARG A 602 48.30 -30.43 -16.53
CA ARG A 602 48.80 -29.30 -15.75
C ARG A 602 50.02 -29.76 -14.93
N ASN A 603 51.15 -29.12 -15.17
CA ASN A 603 52.33 -29.28 -14.32
C ASN A 603 52.07 -28.64 -12.95
N ASN A 604 51.45 -29.38 -12.04
CA ASN A 604 51.46 -29.03 -10.63
C ASN A 604 52.86 -29.29 -10.08
N GLN A 605 53.77 -28.31 -10.21
CA GLN A 605 55.09 -28.34 -9.56
C GLN A 605 55.01 -28.22 -8.01
N ALA A 606 53.82 -28.26 -7.42
CA ALA A 606 53.65 -28.44 -5.99
C ALA A 606 53.14 -29.87 -5.71
N VAL A 607 53.87 -30.59 -4.86
CA VAL A 607 53.64 -31.98 -4.43
C VAL A 607 54.22 -33.06 -5.35
N GLN A 608 55.54 -33.01 -5.59
CA GLN A 608 56.30 -34.26 -5.58
C GLN A 608 56.50 -34.68 -4.12
N ALA A 609 55.69 -35.61 -3.63
CA ALA A 609 56.03 -36.35 -2.43
C ALA A 609 57.11 -37.37 -2.82
N THR A 610 58.36 -37.05 -2.51
CA THR A 610 59.52 -37.93 -2.66
C THR A 610 59.38 -39.12 -1.71
N TYR A 611 58.77 -40.22 -2.15
CA TYR A 611 58.89 -41.49 -1.43
C TYR A 611 60.28 -42.06 -1.67
N THR A 612 61.19 -41.77 -0.73
CA THR A 612 62.49 -42.46 -0.67
C THR A 612 62.25 -43.83 -0.05
N ILE A 613 62.34 -44.89 -0.85
CA ILE A 613 62.30 -46.27 -0.36
C ILE A 613 63.64 -46.55 0.33
N SER A 614 63.66 -46.54 1.66
CA SER A 614 64.80 -47.00 2.46
C SER A 614 64.58 -48.47 2.83
N ASN A 615 65.30 -49.37 2.16
CA ASN A 615 65.39 -50.79 2.53
C ASN A 615 66.17 -50.95 3.85
N LYS A 616 65.47 -50.97 4.98
CA LYS A 616 65.94 -51.62 6.21
C LYS A 616 64.76 -52.21 6.98
N THR A 617 64.63 -53.53 6.93
CA THR A 617 63.90 -54.31 7.94
C THR A 617 64.76 -54.40 9.19
N PRO A 618 64.19 -54.24 10.39
CA PRO A 618 64.14 -55.41 11.27
C PRO A 618 62.90 -55.50 12.19
N SER A 619 62.46 -56.76 12.37
CA SER A 619 61.90 -57.45 13.55
C SER A 619 60.81 -56.82 14.43
N GLU A 620 59.78 -57.64 14.66
CA GLU A 620 58.76 -57.58 15.70
C GLU A 620 59.31 -57.39 17.12
N GLU A 621 58.69 -56.48 17.90
CA GLU A 621 58.58 -56.57 19.35
C GLU A 621 57.31 -55.83 19.84
N ARG A 622 56.70 -56.33 20.92
CA ARG A 622 55.30 -56.08 21.36
C ARG A 622 55.13 -54.86 22.30
N SER A 623 53.87 -54.38 22.34
CA SER A 623 53.15 -53.68 23.46
C SER A 623 53.53 -52.20 23.68
N THR A 624 52.68 -51.23 24.02
CA THR A 624 51.36 -51.15 24.69
C THR A 624 50.62 -49.86 24.28
N ILE A 625 49.29 -49.89 24.38
CA ILE A 625 48.35 -48.77 24.20
C ILE A 625 48.50 -47.71 25.30
N SER A 626 48.32 -46.43 24.96
CA SER A 626 47.86 -45.38 25.89
C SER A 626 47.04 -44.34 25.13
N ILE A 627 45.78 -44.18 25.54
CA ILE A 627 44.81 -43.19 25.03
C ILE A 627 44.97 -41.91 25.86
N PRO A 628 44.99 -40.70 25.26
CA PRO A 628 44.70 -39.47 25.98
C PRO A 628 43.21 -39.11 25.89
N GLU A 629 42.67 -38.86 27.06
CA GLU A 629 41.34 -38.41 27.46
C GLU A 629 41.00 -37.02 26.87
N VAL A 630 39.77 -36.83 26.39
CA VAL A 630 39.22 -35.52 26.00
C VAL A 630 38.00 -35.24 26.86
N GLU A 631 38.08 -34.18 27.65
CA GLU A 631 37.04 -33.69 28.57
C GLU A 631 35.79 -33.15 27.82
N PRO A 632 34.59 -33.26 28.43
CA PRO A 632 33.33 -32.82 27.83
C PRO A 632 33.10 -31.31 27.96
N ALA A 633 32.79 -30.64 26.84
CA ALA A 633 32.33 -29.25 26.84
C ALA A 633 30.90 -29.15 27.38
N GLY A 634 30.72 -28.25 28.36
CA GLY A 634 29.50 -28.08 29.15
C GLY A 634 28.33 -27.43 28.42
N PHE A 635 27.14 -27.78 28.90
CA PHE A 635 25.85 -27.19 28.58
C PHE A 635 25.73 -25.75 29.10
N GLU A 636 25.26 -24.83 28.25
CA GLU A 636 24.68 -23.55 28.67
C GLU A 636 23.14 -23.65 28.63
N VAL A 637 22.51 -23.19 29.71
CA VAL A 637 21.06 -23.11 29.96
C VAL A 637 20.71 -21.60 30.04
N PRO A 638 19.51 -21.17 29.61
CA PRO A 638 19.24 -19.79 29.17
C PRO A 638 19.02 -18.79 30.32
N GLN A 639 19.33 -17.51 30.06
CA GLN A 639 18.99 -16.39 30.94
C GLN A 639 17.66 -15.74 30.51
N GLU A 640 16.77 -15.57 31.47
CA GLU A 640 15.54 -14.76 31.42
C GLU A 640 15.87 -13.24 31.51
N GLU A 641 15.00 -12.44 30.89
CA GLU A 641 14.97 -10.97 30.92
C GLU A 641 14.73 -10.38 32.32
N PRO A 642 15.11 -9.11 32.51
CA PRO A 642 14.24 -8.11 33.13
C PRO A 642 13.63 -7.12 32.12
#